data_AF-A0A6M0SBI3-F1
#
_entry.id   AF-A0A6M0SBI3-F1
#
_cell.length_a   1.000
_cell.length_b   1.000
_cell.length_c   1.000
_cell.angle_alpha   90.00
_cell.angle_beta   90.00
_cell.angle_gamma   90.00
#
_symmetry.space_group_name_H-M   'P 1'
#
loop_
_entity.id
_entity.type
_entity.pdbx_description
1 polymer ?
#
loop_
_entity_poly.entity_id
_entity_poly.type
_entity_poly.pdbx_seq_one_letter_code
_entity_poly.pdbx_strand_id
1 'polypeptide(L)'
;MSRSQLGSAHPQPTPTVTVAGGGNLSGSGTLYFAIQARGRGGWTVPSSLVSVAYSAGDRITVTIPSAARAAGDDIRRWDVSASLTNDATTLQVIGSIDGYALDEEALESLPANLVLSEDSHIGLGVTVADEAELPSGVDILNGQIRFVTALAKFYRYNPRSTRAVDGSEVLPAVTGRWDRAFSFSTYVSSTLDPAGGIDRDIRSLGATDILFPSYPADGSPGIPVDFVWFHDPGTSSPLAQGTRFTFSVVAGGQNKANLFSNKLKLTFLGFVNLATGALDKTGDGGIGLMAGVDEEINFVSGKTNLILQKNLPVGSGYLVRLRPQFDLSELRDEIGVSTPVSLYIYPFSQAGSYTEAGAFLGNIVYNEDDRLIVVPGPGLSVQILEGGAIVNSFSFLKNPALQISGFSPNTANQVAAINGNGAAFYRSSSNAVGSSEAIRAVVSTEIGQGQLTVASGDAVVSTGTGSLSVTVAYPSDANGVGTIRADYPDEQLAGVSGKAAFNPPSIKLWVTRSSDGQITEFTESVVAGVNQVFTISSLGDGGVVGTIPSAAAADHGLFVPDTPAVTPSDTGGTLAADTYTVVAGFFHDGNQISRVDHTSPPAIQVLENTVAEVLADQGNIGAPFSLFAGDASTYAPIKGQKLYLKTDVIPNQLYYSTGTTPGAVNPIGDGNNNDYGQPFSTFSGDAATYTPSMANRFYLKTDVNPMLLYYSTGTGEGALTLIGGGGGSSTVNWVGMNQGDWLGIDTNSDWLGVE
;
A
#
# COMPACT_ATOMS: atom_id res chain seq x y z
N MET A 1 -19.21 -8.34 -11.98
CA MET A 1 -18.52 -7.22 -12.66
C MET A 1 -18.31 -6.10 -11.65
N SER A 2 -17.06 -5.74 -11.34
CA SER A 2 -16.78 -4.61 -10.45
C SER A 2 -17.08 -3.26 -11.11
N ARG A 3 -17.55 -2.28 -10.33
CA ARG A 3 -17.85 -0.90 -10.79
C ARG A 3 -17.35 0.14 -9.78
N SER A 4 -17.22 1.39 -10.21
CA SER A 4 -16.79 2.51 -9.35
C SER A 4 -17.89 3.56 -9.26
N GLN A 5 -18.09 4.20 -8.11
CA GLN A 5 -19.19 5.18 -7.89
C GLN A 5 -18.78 6.35 -7.01
N LEU A 6 -19.65 7.36 -6.98
CA LEU A 6 -19.53 8.55 -6.14
C LEU A 6 -20.29 8.35 -4.83
N GLY A 7 -19.58 7.87 -3.80
CA GLY A 7 -20.14 7.47 -2.51
C GLY A 7 -20.87 6.13 -2.53
N SER A 8 -21.23 5.62 -1.35
CA SER A 8 -22.25 4.59 -1.21
C SER A 8 -23.62 5.22 -0.96
N ALA A 9 -24.68 4.45 -1.10
CA ALA A 9 -26.00 4.88 -0.67
C ALA A 9 -26.83 3.69 -0.21
N HIS A 10 -27.16 3.66 1.07
CA HIS A 10 -28.09 2.68 1.62
C HIS A 10 -29.55 3.08 1.37
N PRO A 11 -30.49 2.12 1.50
CA PRO A 11 -31.91 2.42 1.46
C PRO A 11 -32.32 3.46 2.50
N GLN A 12 -33.15 4.42 2.09
CA GLN A 12 -33.57 5.49 2.98
C GLN A 12 -34.61 5.01 4.00
N PRO A 13 -34.44 5.34 5.29
CA PRO A 13 -35.43 5.01 6.31
C PRO A 13 -36.71 5.80 6.10
N THR A 14 -37.83 5.27 6.61
CA THR A 14 -39.10 5.97 6.61
C THR A 14 -38.99 7.27 7.41
N PRO A 15 -39.42 8.43 6.86
CA PRO A 15 -39.41 9.68 7.61
C PRO A 15 -40.46 9.65 8.73
N THR A 16 -40.27 10.45 9.77
CA THR A 16 -41.35 10.71 10.73
C THR A 16 -42.13 11.91 10.23
N VAL A 17 -43.46 11.80 10.13
CA VAL A 17 -44.31 12.93 9.72
C VAL A 17 -45.36 13.18 10.79
N THR A 18 -45.42 14.43 11.27
CA THR A 18 -46.35 14.83 12.32
C THR A 18 -47.20 16.01 11.88
N VAL A 19 -48.41 16.08 12.39
CA VAL A 19 -49.36 17.17 12.15
C VAL A 19 -49.71 17.82 13.47
N ALA A 20 -49.66 19.14 13.51
CA ALA A 20 -50.02 19.93 14.69
C ALA A 20 -50.71 21.22 14.25
N GLY A 21 -51.50 21.85 15.12
CA GLY A 21 -52.07 23.17 14.84
C GLY A 21 -51.00 24.28 14.76
N GLY A 22 -51.39 25.43 14.22
CA GLY A 22 -50.55 26.64 14.18
C GLY A 22 -49.82 26.85 12.85
N GLY A 23 -50.36 26.29 11.77
CA GLY A 23 -50.05 26.70 10.39
C GLY A 23 -51.22 27.45 9.77
N ASN A 24 -51.11 27.71 8.47
CA ASN A 24 -52.06 28.46 7.65
C ASN A 24 -52.59 27.62 6.47
N LEU A 25 -52.56 26.29 6.58
CA LEU A 25 -53.21 25.42 5.59
C LEU A 25 -54.71 25.74 5.52
N SER A 26 -55.24 25.97 4.33
CA SER A 26 -56.66 26.37 4.17
C SER A 26 -57.59 25.19 3.96
N GLY A 27 -57.06 24.05 3.51
CA GLY A 27 -57.80 22.85 3.17
C GLY A 27 -57.65 21.71 4.17
N SER A 28 -58.35 20.61 3.89
CA SER A 28 -58.18 19.31 4.57
C SER A 28 -57.97 18.21 3.55
N GLY A 29 -57.16 17.21 3.85
CA GLY A 29 -56.89 16.11 2.94
C GLY A 29 -55.96 15.04 3.51
N THR A 30 -55.49 14.15 2.64
CA THR A 30 -54.48 13.15 2.97
C THR A 30 -53.34 13.20 1.96
N LEU A 31 -52.11 13.19 2.46
CA LEU A 31 -50.89 13.15 1.66
C LEU A 31 -50.06 11.93 2.07
N TYR A 32 -49.33 11.37 1.09
CA TYR A 32 -48.39 10.28 1.29
C TYR A 32 -46.97 10.81 1.08
N PHE A 33 -46.16 10.78 2.13
CA PHE A 33 -44.80 11.35 2.13
C PHE A 33 -43.73 10.27 2.03
N ALA A 34 -42.65 10.57 1.32
CA ALA A 34 -41.41 9.78 1.32
C ALA A 34 -40.19 10.70 1.20
N ILE A 35 -39.02 10.17 1.55
CA ILE A 35 -37.74 10.82 1.31
C ILE A 35 -36.91 10.04 0.30
N GLN A 36 -36.16 10.77 -0.52
CA GLN A 36 -35.12 10.23 -1.39
C GLN A 36 -33.82 10.97 -1.13
N ALA A 37 -32.71 10.26 -0.97
CA ALA A 37 -31.40 10.87 -0.89
C ALA A 37 -30.83 11.06 -2.30
N ARG A 38 -30.22 12.23 -2.52
CA ARG A 38 -29.45 12.57 -3.72
C ARG A 38 -27.98 12.54 -3.37
N GLY A 39 -27.24 11.65 -4.04
CA GLY A 39 -25.77 11.67 -4.05
C GLY A 39 -25.25 12.56 -5.16
N ARG A 40 -23.96 12.45 -5.48
CA ARG A 40 -23.39 13.23 -6.59
C ARG A 40 -23.88 12.75 -7.97
N GLY A 41 -24.11 11.45 -8.14
CA GLY A 41 -24.42 10.83 -9.44
C GLY A 41 -25.86 10.36 -9.66
N GLY A 42 -26.78 10.62 -8.73
CA GLY A 42 -28.17 10.16 -8.81
C GLY A 42 -28.92 10.16 -7.49
N TRP A 43 -30.06 9.46 -7.46
CA TRP A 43 -30.96 9.33 -6.32
C TRP A 43 -31.10 7.89 -5.83
N THR A 44 -31.38 7.73 -4.54
CA THR A 44 -31.86 6.47 -3.98
C THR A 44 -33.31 6.21 -4.39
N VAL A 45 -33.76 4.97 -4.23
CA VAL A 45 -35.20 4.67 -4.23
C VAL A 45 -35.91 5.43 -3.09
N PRO A 46 -37.19 5.79 -3.26
CA PRO A 46 -37.99 6.37 -2.19
C PRO A 46 -38.06 5.46 -0.96
N SER A 47 -38.05 6.08 0.23
CA SER A 47 -38.44 5.40 1.46
C SER A 47 -39.89 4.89 1.38
N SER A 48 -40.29 4.03 2.32
CA SER A 48 -41.71 3.68 2.47
C SER A 48 -42.57 4.94 2.68
N LEU A 49 -43.77 4.92 2.10
CA LEU A 49 -44.72 6.03 2.17
C LEU A 49 -45.36 6.15 3.56
N VAL A 50 -45.51 7.38 4.05
CA VAL A 50 -46.21 7.72 5.29
C VAL A 50 -47.48 8.48 4.96
N SER A 51 -48.64 7.92 5.30
CA SER A 51 -49.93 8.58 5.11
C SER A 51 -50.23 9.54 6.25
N VAL A 52 -50.66 10.75 5.89
CA VAL A 52 -50.89 11.84 6.84
C VAL A 52 -52.17 12.58 6.46
N ALA A 53 -53.13 12.62 7.37
CA ALA A 53 -54.30 13.46 7.26
C ALA A 53 -54.03 14.83 7.88
N TYR A 54 -54.47 15.90 7.21
CA TYR A 54 -54.36 17.28 7.69
C TYR A 54 -55.71 18.01 7.53
N SER A 55 -55.89 19.05 8.32
CA SER A 55 -57.06 19.94 8.36
C SER A 55 -56.64 21.40 8.24
N ALA A 56 -57.62 22.28 8.04
CA ALA A 56 -57.37 23.72 7.99
C ALA A 56 -56.78 24.22 9.32
N GLY A 57 -55.76 25.08 9.25
CA GLY A 57 -55.01 25.60 10.41
C GLY A 57 -53.89 24.67 10.92
N ASP A 58 -53.69 23.51 10.29
CA ASP A 58 -52.58 22.61 10.63
C ASP A 58 -51.26 23.09 10.03
N ARG A 59 -50.18 22.55 10.58
CA ARG A 59 -48.82 22.50 10.03
C ARG A 59 -48.37 21.05 9.97
N ILE A 60 -47.61 20.68 8.95
CA ILE A 60 -47.02 19.35 8.80
C ILE A 60 -45.51 19.48 8.99
N THR A 61 -44.92 18.64 9.84
CA THR A 61 -43.46 18.56 10.01
C THR A 61 -42.98 17.20 9.54
N VAL A 62 -42.12 17.19 8.53
CA VAL A 62 -41.42 16.00 8.03
C VAL A 62 -40.02 15.98 8.63
N THR A 63 -39.70 14.95 9.40
CA THR A 63 -38.40 14.76 10.04
C THR A 63 -37.61 13.68 9.31
N ILE A 64 -36.44 14.08 8.83
CA ILE A 64 -35.42 13.16 8.32
C ILE A 64 -34.70 12.55 9.54
N PRO A 65 -34.73 11.23 9.72
CA PRO A 65 -34.12 10.59 10.88
C PRO A 65 -32.59 10.57 10.77
N SER A 66 -31.89 10.44 11.90
CA SER A 66 -30.42 10.31 11.94
C SER A 66 -29.89 9.14 11.10
N ALA A 67 -30.64 8.04 11.04
CA ALA A 67 -30.30 6.86 10.23
C ALA A 67 -30.38 7.10 8.70
N ALA A 68 -30.84 8.28 8.24
CA ALA A 68 -30.86 8.62 6.82
C ALA A 68 -29.45 8.89 6.24
N ARG A 69 -28.43 8.96 7.11
CA ARG A 69 -27.01 9.01 6.74
C ARG A 69 -26.23 7.91 7.43
N ALA A 70 -25.55 7.09 6.65
CA ALA A 70 -24.52 6.19 7.13
C ALA A 70 -23.11 6.81 6.91
N ALA A 71 -22.11 6.26 7.59
CA ALA A 71 -20.75 6.80 7.57
C ALA A 71 -20.05 6.70 6.21
N GLY A 72 -20.46 5.75 5.36
CA GLY A 72 -19.93 5.56 4.01
C GLY A 72 -20.70 6.30 2.91
N ASP A 73 -21.71 7.09 3.24
CA ASP A 73 -22.51 7.79 2.23
C ASP A 73 -21.95 9.17 1.86
N ASP A 74 -22.14 9.57 0.61
CA ASP A 74 -21.94 10.96 0.16
C ASP A 74 -23.27 11.63 -0.23
N ILE A 75 -24.20 11.73 0.73
CA ILE A 75 -25.52 12.33 0.48
C ILE A 75 -25.42 13.85 0.45
N ARG A 76 -25.70 14.43 -0.72
CA ARG A 76 -25.66 15.88 -0.98
C ARG A 76 -26.96 16.58 -0.60
N ARG A 77 -28.09 15.87 -0.65
CA ARG A 77 -29.40 16.42 -0.31
C ARG A 77 -30.41 15.31 -0.07
N TRP A 78 -31.43 15.56 0.74
CA TRP A 78 -32.64 14.75 0.80
C TRP A 78 -33.81 15.52 0.20
N ASP A 79 -34.44 14.92 -0.80
CA ASP A 79 -35.67 15.42 -1.41
C ASP A 79 -36.86 14.84 -0.63
N VAL A 80 -37.69 15.73 -0.10
CA VAL A 80 -38.97 15.39 0.54
C VAL A 80 -40.05 15.49 -0.52
N SER A 81 -40.74 14.38 -0.75
CA SER A 81 -41.76 14.27 -1.79
C SER A 81 -43.10 13.84 -1.21
N ALA A 82 -44.18 14.23 -1.86
CA ALA A 82 -45.53 13.88 -1.49
C ALA A 82 -46.39 13.45 -2.69
N SER A 83 -47.46 12.70 -2.42
CA SER A 83 -48.48 12.29 -3.40
C SER A 83 -49.89 12.29 -2.78
N LEU A 84 -50.92 12.39 -3.62
CA LEU A 84 -52.33 12.18 -3.26
C LEU A 84 -52.70 10.69 -3.16
N THR A 85 -51.85 9.80 -3.67
CA THR A 85 -52.12 8.35 -3.71
C THR A 85 -51.00 7.59 -3.00
N ASN A 86 -51.31 6.38 -2.54
CA ASN A 86 -50.32 5.48 -1.93
C ASN A 86 -49.44 4.80 -3.00
N ASP A 87 -48.89 5.58 -3.93
CA ASP A 87 -48.07 5.11 -5.05
C ASP A 87 -46.83 6.00 -5.20
N ALA A 88 -45.66 5.40 -5.00
CA ALA A 88 -44.37 6.08 -5.06
C ALA A 88 -44.05 6.66 -6.45
N THR A 89 -44.62 6.10 -7.53
CA THR A 89 -44.39 6.58 -8.90
C THR A 89 -44.99 7.96 -9.16
N THR A 90 -45.94 8.38 -8.30
CA THR A 90 -46.64 9.67 -8.41
C THR A 90 -46.08 10.74 -7.48
N LEU A 91 -44.98 10.45 -6.78
CA LEU A 91 -44.32 11.38 -5.86
C LEU A 91 -43.80 12.63 -6.59
N GLN A 92 -44.04 13.78 -5.97
CA GLN A 92 -43.56 15.08 -6.43
C GLN A 92 -42.82 15.79 -5.29
N VAL A 93 -41.68 16.39 -5.62
CA VAL A 93 -40.82 17.08 -4.65
C VAL A 93 -41.49 18.37 -4.19
N ILE A 94 -41.66 18.49 -2.88
CA ILE A 94 -42.25 19.68 -2.24
C ILE A 94 -41.18 20.56 -1.58
N GLY A 95 -40.05 19.97 -1.19
CA GLY A 95 -38.91 20.65 -0.61
C GLY A 95 -37.73 19.71 -0.38
N SER A 96 -36.64 20.25 0.12
CA SER A 96 -35.39 19.50 0.34
C SER A 96 -34.63 20.00 1.56
N ILE A 97 -33.82 19.11 2.15
CA ILE A 97 -32.85 19.43 3.20
C ILE A 97 -31.46 19.12 2.65
N ASP A 98 -30.53 20.05 2.80
CA ASP A 98 -29.15 19.89 2.31
C ASP A 98 -28.38 18.87 3.15
N GLY A 99 -27.47 18.14 2.51
CA GLY A 99 -26.65 17.14 3.18
C GLY A 99 -25.42 17.73 3.88
N TYR A 100 -24.95 18.88 3.42
CA TYR A 100 -23.76 19.53 3.93
C TYR A 100 -24.07 20.97 4.28
N ALA A 101 -23.23 21.56 5.13
CA ALA A 101 -23.20 22.99 5.36
C ALA A 101 -22.73 23.74 4.08
N LEU A 102 -22.65 25.06 4.17
CA LEU A 102 -22.25 25.94 3.05
C LEU A 102 -20.82 25.70 2.55
N ASP A 103 -19.95 25.12 3.38
CA ASP A 103 -18.56 24.78 3.02
C ASP A 103 -18.45 23.48 2.19
N GLU A 104 -19.56 22.76 2.01
CA GLU A 104 -19.63 21.43 1.38
C GLU A 104 -18.72 20.35 2.02
N GLU A 105 -18.25 20.59 3.24
CA GLU A 105 -17.36 19.71 4.01
C GLU A 105 -18.01 19.30 5.33
N ALA A 106 -18.55 20.25 6.09
CA ALA A 106 -19.25 19.96 7.32
C ALA A 106 -20.61 19.31 7.02
N LEU A 107 -20.92 18.22 7.73
CA LEU A 107 -22.17 17.50 7.57
C LEU A 107 -23.33 18.27 8.21
N GLU A 108 -24.48 18.34 7.52
CA GLU A 108 -25.72 18.81 8.13
C GLU A 108 -26.11 17.89 9.30
N SER A 109 -26.61 18.48 10.38
CA SER A 109 -27.02 17.72 11.57
C SER A 109 -28.34 16.99 11.33
N LEU A 110 -28.40 15.71 11.70
CA LEU A 110 -29.63 14.92 11.70
C LEU A 110 -29.99 14.50 13.14
N PRO A 111 -31.28 14.41 13.49
CA PRO A 111 -32.45 14.57 12.62
C PRO A 111 -32.72 16.03 12.21
N ALA A 112 -33.25 16.23 11.00
CA ALA A 112 -33.56 17.55 10.44
C ALA A 112 -35.04 17.65 10.05
N ASN A 113 -35.63 18.84 10.18
CA ASN A 113 -37.07 19.06 9.99
C ASN A 113 -37.34 19.96 8.77
N LEU A 114 -38.30 19.54 7.93
CA LEU A 114 -38.95 20.38 6.94
C LEU A 114 -40.37 20.69 7.42
N VAL A 115 -40.67 21.97 7.62
CA VAL A 115 -41.97 22.43 8.12
C VAL A 115 -42.81 22.97 6.97
N LEU A 116 -44.02 22.45 6.83
CA LEU A 116 -45.01 22.81 5.82
C LEU A 116 -46.19 23.50 6.50
N SER A 117 -46.19 24.82 6.50
CA SER A 117 -47.22 25.64 7.16
C SER A 117 -48.19 26.36 6.22
N GLU A 118 -48.00 26.31 4.90
CA GLU A 118 -48.76 27.10 3.91
C GLU A 118 -49.24 26.19 2.78
N ASP A 119 -50.34 26.56 2.11
CA ASP A 119 -50.85 25.77 0.98
C ASP A 119 -49.83 25.62 -0.14
N SER A 120 -48.98 26.64 -0.35
CA SER A 120 -47.88 26.62 -1.31
C SER A 120 -46.85 25.52 -1.01
N HIS A 121 -46.72 25.11 0.26
CA HIS A 121 -45.78 24.08 0.72
C HIS A 121 -46.28 22.66 0.44
N ILE A 122 -47.60 22.46 0.38
CA ILE A 122 -48.22 21.15 0.10
C ILE A 122 -48.78 21.03 -1.32
N GLY A 123 -48.70 22.09 -2.11
CA GLY A 123 -49.11 22.10 -3.51
C GLY A 123 -48.26 21.16 -4.36
N LEU A 124 -48.91 20.16 -4.97
CA LEU A 124 -48.30 19.19 -5.86
C LEU A 124 -48.41 19.66 -7.31
N GLY A 125 -47.30 19.69 -8.05
CA GLY A 125 -47.30 19.89 -9.50
C GLY A 125 -47.65 21.32 -9.91
N VAL A 126 -47.34 22.27 -9.04
CA VAL A 126 -47.78 23.66 -9.17
C VAL A 126 -47.13 24.31 -10.39
N THR A 127 -48.00 24.80 -11.27
CA THR A 127 -47.65 25.58 -12.45
C THR A 127 -47.95 27.06 -12.19
N VAL A 128 -47.04 27.93 -12.57
CA VAL A 128 -47.20 29.39 -12.55
C VAL A 128 -47.14 29.93 -13.98
N ALA A 129 -47.76 31.08 -14.24
CA ALA A 129 -47.80 31.68 -15.57
C ALA A 129 -46.42 32.19 -15.99
N ASP A 130 -45.75 32.95 -15.12
CA ASP A 130 -44.46 33.58 -15.37
C ASP A 130 -43.58 33.66 -14.11
N GLU A 131 -42.42 34.31 -14.22
CA GLU A 131 -41.44 34.45 -13.14
C GLU A 131 -41.97 35.25 -11.94
N ALA A 132 -42.84 36.24 -12.17
CA ALA A 132 -43.35 37.12 -11.11
C ALA A 132 -44.32 36.39 -10.16
N GLU A 133 -44.87 35.26 -10.59
CA GLU A 133 -45.75 34.40 -9.81
C GLU A 133 -45.00 33.32 -8.99
N LEU A 134 -43.67 33.27 -9.07
CA LEU A 134 -42.90 32.36 -8.23
C LEU A 134 -43.02 32.76 -6.74
N PRO A 135 -43.10 31.79 -5.81
CA PRO A 135 -43.09 32.07 -4.37
C PRO A 135 -41.90 32.94 -3.96
N SER A 136 -42.12 33.81 -2.96
CA SER A 136 -41.08 34.67 -2.40
C SER A 136 -41.30 34.87 -0.89
N GLY A 137 -40.33 35.46 -0.20
CA GLY A 137 -40.45 35.76 1.22
C GLY A 137 -40.40 34.50 2.09
N VAL A 138 -41.34 34.38 3.04
CA VAL A 138 -41.39 33.26 4.01
C VAL A 138 -42.10 32.01 3.47
N ASP A 139 -42.77 32.13 2.32
CA ASP A 139 -43.61 31.07 1.72
C ASP A 139 -42.82 30.15 0.76
N ILE A 140 -41.49 30.33 0.70
CA ILE A 140 -40.59 29.60 -0.17
C ILE A 140 -39.78 28.58 0.63
N LEU A 141 -39.76 27.33 0.16
CA LEU A 141 -38.98 26.26 0.78
C LEU A 141 -37.80 25.87 -0.11
N ASN A 142 -36.64 25.60 0.51
CA ASN A 142 -35.51 24.99 -0.20
C ASN A 142 -36.00 23.74 -0.97
N GLY A 143 -35.58 23.57 -2.21
CA GLY A 143 -35.88 22.40 -3.03
C GLY A 143 -37.25 22.40 -3.70
N GLN A 144 -38.13 23.36 -3.37
CA GLN A 144 -39.47 23.48 -3.94
C GLN A 144 -39.40 23.64 -5.47
N ILE A 145 -40.27 22.93 -6.20
CA ILE A 145 -40.28 22.94 -7.68
C ILE A 145 -41.56 23.61 -8.20
N ARG A 146 -41.41 24.41 -9.27
CA ARG A 146 -42.49 25.03 -10.04
C ARG A 146 -42.26 24.83 -11.54
N PHE A 147 -43.34 24.67 -12.30
CA PHE A 147 -43.30 24.78 -13.76
C PHE A 147 -43.72 26.20 -14.15
N VAL A 148 -42.90 26.89 -14.94
CA VAL A 148 -43.18 28.26 -15.41
C VAL A 148 -43.65 28.18 -16.86
N THR A 149 -44.93 28.47 -17.09
CA THR A 149 -45.60 28.28 -18.39
C THR A 149 -44.97 29.13 -19.48
N ALA A 150 -44.70 30.41 -19.19
CA ALA A 150 -44.09 31.36 -20.13
C ALA A 150 -42.72 30.89 -20.64
N LEU A 151 -41.99 30.08 -19.86
CA LEU A 151 -40.67 29.58 -20.19
C LEU A 151 -40.68 28.08 -20.60
N ALA A 152 -41.82 27.40 -20.44
CA ALA A 152 -41.99 25.97 -20.62
C ALA A 152 -40.92 25.11 -19.92
N LYS A 153 -40.52 25.50 -18.69
CA LYS A 153 -39.43 24.88 -17.93
C LYS A 153 -39.78 24.71 -16.46
N PHE A 154 -39.14 23.73 -15.82
CA PHE A 154 -39.20 23.55 -14.37
C PHE A 154 -38.07 24.32 -13.70
N TYR A 155 -38.34 24.86 -12.51
CA TYR A 155 -37.37 25.53 -11.67
C TYR A 155 -37.48 25.02 -10.25
N ARG A 156 -36.33 24.80 -9.62
CA ARG A 156 -36.17 24.43 -8.22
C ARG A 156 -35.56 25.61 -7.46
N TYR A 157 -36.17 25.98 -6.35
CA TYR A 157 -35.57 26.97 -5.48
C TYR A 157 -34.35 26.42 -4.75
N ASN A 158 -33.26 27.19 -4.75
CA ASN A 158 -32.06 26.92 -3.99
C ASN A 158 -31.60 28.21 -3.29
N PRO A 159 -31.75 28.30 -1.95
CA PRO A 159 -31.38 29.48 -1.19
C PRO A 159 -29.87 29.75 -1.19
N ARG A 160 -29.05 28.75 -1.53
CA ARG A 160 -27.58 28.83 -1.55
C ARG A 160 -27.01 29.08 -2.95
N SER A 161 -27.84 29.07 -4.00
CA SER A 161 -27.35 29.26 -5.37
C SER A 161 -26.80 30.68 -5.58
N THR A 162 -25.56 30.76 -6.07
CA THR A 162 -24.88 32.01 -6.44
C THR A 162 -24.77 32.20 -7.95
N ARG A 163 -25.38 31.30 -8.73
CA ARG A 163 -25.32 31.33 -10.20
C ARG A 163 -25.86 32.66 -10.73
N ALA A 164 -25.20 33.15 -11.79
CA ALA A 164 -25.62 34.37 -12.46
C ALA A 164 -27.03 34.17 -13.07
N VAL A 165 -27.90 35.17 -12.87
CA VAL A 165 -29.24 35.18 -13.45
C VAL A 165 -29.11 35.39 -14.96
N ASP A 166 -29.77 34.53 -15.73
CA ASP A 166 -29.76 34.56 -17.20
C ASP A 166 -31.17 34.59 -17.82
N GLY A 167 -32.23 34.55 -16.99
CA GLY A 167 -33.62 34.58 -17.43
C GLY A 167 -34.08 33.31 -18.15
N SER A 168 -33.28 32.23 -18.14
CA SER A 168 -33.58 30.99 -18.86
C SER A 168 -33.25 29.74 -18.04
N GLU A 169 -32.03 29.61 -17.53
CA GLU A 169 -31.58 28.49 -16.68
C GLU A 169 -31.56 28.87 -15.20
N VAL A 170 -31.48 30.16 -14.90
CA VAL A 170 -31.44 30.72 -13.56
C VAL A 170 -32.33 31.96 -13.50
N LEU A 171 -33.36 31.91 -12.66
CA LEU A 171 -34.25 33.04 -12.39
C LEU A 171 -33.92 33.67 -11.02
N PRO A 172 -34.13 34.98 -10.85
CA PRO A 172 -33.86 35.68 -9.60
C PRO A 172 -34.79 35.23 -8.47
N ALA A 173 -34.31 35.38 -7.23
CA ALA A 173 -35.08 35.27 -6.00
C ALA A 173 -34.52 36.29 -5.00
N VAL A 174 -35.30 36.65 -3.98
CA VAL A 174 -34.86 37.59 -2.91
C VAL A 174 -33.62 37.07 -2.19
N THR A 175 -33.54 35.75 -1.97
CA THR A 175 -32.37 35.06 -1.42
C THR A 175 -32.13 33.82 -2.28
N GLY A 176 -30.88 33.51 -2.65
CA GLY A 176 -30.57 32.40 -3.56
C GLY A 176 -31.11 32.59 -4.98
N ARG A 177 -31.43 31.49 -5.67
CA ARG A 177 -31.95 31.48 -7.05
C ARG A 177 -32.99 30.39 -7.28
N TRP A 178 -33.75 30.54 -8.36
CA TRP A 178 -34.52 29.47 -8.96
C TRP A 178 -33.70 28.83 -10.08
N ASP A 179 -33.11 27.67 -9.80
CA ASP A 179 -32.28 26.92 -10.74
C ASP A 179 -33.15 26.01 -11.62
N ARG A 180 -32.80 25.84 -12.89
CA ARG A 180 -33.49 24.89 -13.77
C ARG A 180 -33.56 23.48 -13.16
N ALA A 181 -34.75 22.91 -13.23
CA ALA A 181 -35.04 21.51 -12.96
C ALA A 181 -35.60 20.84 -14.23
N PHE A 182 -35.76 19.52 -14.19
CA PHE A 182 -36.24 18.74 -15.35
C PHE A 182 -37.61 18.10 -15.14
N SER A 183 -38.05 17.95 -13.89
CA SER A 183 -39.31 17.31 -13.52
C SER A 183 -39.72 17.70 -12.10
N PHE A 184 -41.00 17.55 -11.78
CA PHE A 184 -41.48 17.57 -10.39
C PHE A 184 -41.06 16.33 -9.60
N SER A 185 -40.75 15.23 -10.29
CA SER A 185 -40.45 13.95 -9.66
C SER A 185 -38.96 13.62 -9.73
N THR A 186 -38.46 13.01 -8.65
CA THR A 186 -37.14 12.37 -8.54
C THR A 186 -37.25 10.86 -8.43
N TYR A 187 -38.44 10.29 -8.69
CA TYR A 187 -38.69 8.88 -8.54
C TYR A 187 -37.73 8.06 -9.43
N VAL A 188 -37.06 7.09 -8.79
CA VAL A 188 -36.31 6.05 -9.47
C VAL A 188 -36.80 4.71 -8.95
N SER A 189 -36.95 3.76 -9.86
CA SER A 189 -37.46 2.42 -9.53
C SER A 189 -36.40 1.50 -8.93
N SER A 190 -35.13 1.85 -9.13
CA SER A 190 -33.96 1.11 -8.67
C SER A 190 -32.79 2.06 -8.44
N THR A 191 -31.90 1.74 -7.51
CA THR A 191 -30.63 2.47 -7.38
C THR A 191 -29.74 2.28 -8.61
N LEU A 192 -29.93 1.21 -9.38
CA LEU A 192 -29.22 0.91 -10.63
C LEU A 192 -29.88 1.53 -11.88
N ASP A 193 -30.97 2.29 -11.71
CA ASP A 193 -31.73 2.85 -12.82
C ASP A 193 -30.84 3.76 -13.68
N PRO A 194 -30.60 3.47 -14.98
CA PRO A 194 -29.72 4.28 -15.82
C PRO A 194 -30.22 5.71 -15.99
N ALA A 195 -31.51 5.98 -15.75
CA ALA A 195 -32.11 7.31 -15.90
C ALA A 195 -31.96 8.22 -14.66
N GLY A 196 -31.35 7.76 -13.57
CA GLY A 196 -31.14 8.61 -12.39
C GLY A 196 -30.78 7.92 -11.08
N GLY A 197 -30.61 6.60 -11.08
CA GLY A 197 -30.19 5.85 -9.90
C GLY A 197 -28.79 6.25 -9.42
N ILE A 198 -28.58 6.17 -8.10
CA ILE A 198 -27.32 6.54 -7.43
C ILE A 198 -26.22 5.48 -7.57
N ASP A 199 -26.58 4.21 -7.77
CA ASP A 199 -25.69 3.04 -7.82
C ASP A 199 -25.22 2.76 -9.27
N ARG A 200 -24.93 3.82 -10.03
CA ARG A 200 -24.46 3.74 -11.42
C ARG A 200 -22.93 3.78 -11.48
N ASP A 201 -22.34 3.06 -12.44
CA ASP A 201 -20.91 3.15 -12.71
C ASP A 201 -20.54 4.56 -13.15
N ILE A 202 -19.57 5.18 -12.49
CA ILE A 202 -19.12 6.54 -12.77
C ILE A 202 -18.72 6.76 -14.23
N ARG A 203 -18.24 5.71 -14.92
CA ARG A 203 -17.87 5.75 -16.34
C ARG A 203 -19.08 5.90 -17.28
N SER A 204 -20.28 5.58 -16.79
CA SER A 204 -21.53 5.70 -17.53
C SER A 204 -22.27 7.02 -17.30
N LEU A 205 -21.80 7.84 -16.35
CA LEU A 205 -22.43 9.09 -15.99
C LEU A 205 -22.08 10.19 -17.00
N GLY A 206 -23.09 10.85 -17.54
CA GLY A 206 -22.91 12.10 -18.27
C GLY A 206 -22.59 13.26 -17.34
N ALA A 207 -21.94 14.31 -17.84
CA ALA A 207 -21.63 15.50 -17.04
C ALA A 207 -22.89 16.16 -16.44
N THR A 208 -24.02 16.11 -17.13
CA THR A 208 -25.29 16.67 -16.63
C THR A 208 -25.88 15.92 -15.44
N ASP A 209 -25.44 14.69 -15.20
CA ASP A 209 -25.96 13.83 -14.14
C ASP A 209 -25.18 13.99 -12.83
N ILE A 210 -24.03 14.68 -12.87
CA ILE A 210 -23.09 14.79 -11.75
C ILE A 210 -23.20 16.16 -11.10
N LEU A 211 -23.33 16.19 -9.77
CA LEU A 211 -23.10 17.38 -8.96
C LEU A 211 -21.59 17.59 -8.78
N PHE A 212 -20.99 18.35 -9.70
CA PHE A 212 -19.56 18.66 -9.68
C PHE A 212 -19.22 19.62 -8.55
N PRO A 213 -18.23 19.29 -7.70
CA PRO A 213 -17.56 20.30 -6.89
C PRO A 213 -16.66 21.15 -7.79
N SER A 214 -16.64 22.47 -7.57
CA SER A 214 -15.67 23.36 -8.21
C SER A 214 -14.37 23.38 -7.41
N TYR A 215 -13.23 23.44 -8.11
CA TYR A 215 -11.93 23.66 -7.48
C TYR A 215 -11.27 24.91 -8.08
N PRO A 216 -10.91 25.93 -7.28
CA PRO A 216 -10.33 27.17 -7.78
C PRO A 216 -8.92 26.99 -8.37
N ALA A 217 -8.21 25.90 -8.04
CA ALA A 217 -6.85 25.63 -8.49
C ALA A 217 -5.85 26.75 -8.13
N ASP A 218 -5.91 27.23 -6.90
CA ASP A 218 -5.04 28.23 -6.29
C ASP A 218 -4.08 27.62 -5.24
N GLY A 219 -3.97 26.29 -5.21
CA GLY A 219 -3.20 25.54 -4.22
C GLY A 219 -3.90 25.30 -2.88
N SER A 220 -5.05 25.93 -2.62
CA SER A 220 -5.85 25.64 -1.42
C SER A 220 -6.46 24.23 -1.49
N PRO A 221 -6.82 23.61 -0.35
CA PRO A 221 -7.49 22.31 -0.36
C PRO A 221 -8.90 22.42 -0.95
N GLY A 222 -9.22 21.57 -1.94
CA GLY A 222 -10.56 21.54 -2.54
C GLY A 222 -11.61 20.75 -1.75
N ILE A 223 -12.86 20.81 -2.23
CA ILE A 223 -13.98 20.05 -1.68
C ILE A 223 -13.75 18.55 -1.90
N PRO A 224 -13.81 17.71 -0.85
CA PRO A 224 -13.57 16.28 -1.00
C PRO A 224 -14.67 15.56 -1.78
N VAL A 225 -14.28 14.49 -2.48
CA VAL A 225 -15.16 13.59 -3.22
C VAL A 225 -14.87 12.16 -2.80
N ASP A 226 -15.91 11.45 -2.42
CA ASP A 226 -15.81 10.06 -1.99
C ASP A 226 -16.05 9.12 -3.18
N PHE A 227 -15.11 8.20 -3.39
CA PHE A 227 -15.15 7.19 -4.43
C PHE A 227 -15.22 5.81 -3.79
N VAL A 228 -16.17 5.01 -4.26
CA VAL A 228 -16.31 3.61 -3.83
C VAL A 228 -16.02 2.69 -5.00
N TRP A 229 -15.10 1.75 -4.82
CA TRP A 229 -14.95 0.61 -5.72
C TRP A 229 -15.77 -0.57 -5.20
N PHE A 230 -16.65 -1.13 -6.03
CA PHE A 230 -17.63 -2.14 -5.65
C PHE A 230 -17.11 -3.55 -5.94
N HIS A 231 -17.08 -4.38 -4.89
CA HIS A 231 -16.95 -5.82 -5.04
C HIS A 231 -18.33 -6.46 -5.22
N ASP A 232 -18.68 -6.72 -6.49
CA ASP A 232 -20.02 -7.12 -6.91
C ASP A 232 -20.53 -8.39 -6.18
N PRO A 233 -21.77 -8.38 -5.66
CA PRO A 233 -22.42 -9.55 -5.06
C PRO A 233 -22.48 -10.79 -5.97
N GLY A 234 -22.33 -10.64 -7.29
CA GLY A 234 -22.28 -11.75 -8.25
C GLY A 234 -20.96 -12.55 -8.27
N THR A 235 -19.99 -12.21 -7.43
CA THR A 235 -18.71 -12.95 -7.31
C THR A 235 -18.75 -13.92 -6.13
N SER A 236 -18.15 -15.11 -6.27
CA SER A 236 -18.21 -16.16 -5.24
C SER A 236 -17.13 -16.02 -4.16
N SER A 237 -16.10 -15.20 -4.40
CA SER A 237 -14.92 -15.13 -3.53
C SER A 237 -14.62 -13.67 -3.16
N PRO A 238 -14.20 -13.40 -1.92
CA PRO A 238 -13.76 -12.07 -1.52
C PRO A 238 -12.54 -11.63 -2.36
N LEU A 239 -12.36 -10.33 -2.53
CA LEU A 239 -11.14 -9.81 -3.14
C LEU A 239 -10.00 -9.92 -2.12
N ALA A 240 -8.94 -10.61 -2.51
CA ALA A 240 -7.89 -11.01 -1.59
C ALA A 240 -7.14 -9.82 -0.98
N GLN A 241 -6.78 -9.94 0.30
CA GLN A 241 -5.79 -9.10 0.97
C GLN A 241 -4.55 -8.93 0.09
N GLY A 242 -3.92 -7.75 0.15
CA GLY A 242 -2.77 -7.40 -0.68
C GLY A 242 -3.14 -6.87 -2.06
N THR A 243 -4.42 -6.90 -2.47
CA THR A 243 -4.85 -6.23 -3.70
C THR A 243 -4.65 -4.72 -3.58
N ARG A 244 -3.94 -4.11 -4.54
CA ARG A 244 -3.74 -2.66 -4.59
C ARG A 244 -4.84 -1.96 -5.36
N PHE A 245 -5.09 -0.71 -5.04
CA PHE A 245 -6.02 0.17 -5.73
C PHE A 245 -5.31 1.40 -6.26
N THR A 246 -5.63 1.83 -7.47
CA THR A 246 -5.12 3.10 -8.01
C THR A 246 -6.22 3.89 -8.69
N PHE A 247 -5.88 5.11 -9.12
CA PHE A 247 -6.76 5.98 -9.88
C PHE A 247 -6.22 6.20 -11.29
N SER A 248 -7.10 6.10 -12.28
CA SER A 248 -6.89 6.72 -13.58
C SER A 248 -7.44 8.13 -13.52
N VAL A 249 -6.65 9.11 -13.95
CA VAL A 249 -7.08 10.51 -14.03
C VAL A 249 -7.20 10.86 -15.51
N VAL A 250 -8.39 11.22 -15.96
CA VAL A 250 -8.69 11.53 -17.36
C VAL A 250 -9.15 12.98 -17.47
N ALA A 251 -8.50 13.76 -18.32
CA ALA A 251 -8.89 15.13 -18.64
C ALA A 251 -8.88 15.29 -20.16
N GLY A 252 -9.93 15.91 -20.72
CA GLY A 252 -10.09 16.04 -22.18
C GLY A 252 -10.12 14.70 -22.93
N GLY A 253 -10.55 13.61 -22.27
CA GLY A 253 -10.57 12.26 -22.84
C GLY A 253 -9.21 11.55 -22.90
N GLN A 254 -8.14 12.16 -22.38
CA GLN A 254 -6.79 11.58 -22.32
C GLN A 254 -6.41 11.23 -20.89
N ASN A 255 -5.68 10.12 -20.69
CA ASN A 255 -5.12 9.78 -19.39
C ASN A 255 -3.99 10.76 -19.03
N LYS A 256 -4.16 11.49 -17.94
CA LYS A 256 -3.27 12.50 -17.39
C LYS A 256 -2.81 12.17 -15.97
N ALA A 257 -2.87 10.90 -15.56
CA ALA A 257 -2.47 10.46 -14.20
C ALA A 257 -1.08 10.97 -13.77
N ASN A 258 -0.09 10.95 -14.66
CA ASN A 258 1.25 11.47 -14.35
C ASN A 258 1.25 12.98 -14.05
N LEU A 259 0.43 13.77 -14.75
CA LEU A 259 0.32 15.21 -14.54
C LEU A 259 -0.21 15.52 -13.13
N PHE A 260 -1.10 14.69 -12.61
CA PHE A 260 -1.70 14.84 -11.28
C PHE A 260 -0.91 14.20 -10.13
N SER A 261 0.26 13.62 -10.40
CA SER A 261 1.10 13.08 -9.33
C SER A 261 1.51 14.19 -8.34
N ASN A 262 1.34 13.91 -7.05
CA ASN A 262 1.47 14.82 -5.90
C ASN A 262 0.49 16.01 -5.87
N LYS A 263 -0.53 16.04 -6.72
CA LYS A 263 -1.54 17.11 -6.82
C LYS A 263 -2.90 16.72 -6.27
N LEU A 264 -3.10 15.44 -5.99
CA LEU A 264 -4.32 14.90 -5.41
C LEU A 264 -3.95 14.24 -4.08
N LYS A 265 -4.79 14.47 -3.08
CA LYS A 265 -4.74 13.84 -1.78
C LYS A 265 -5.76 12.71 -1.74
N LEU A 266 -5.34 11.55 -1.27
CA LEU A 266 -6.17 10.37 -1.12
C LEU A 266 -6.22 9.97 0.36
N THR A 267 -7.39 9.59 0.84
CA THR A 267 -7.57 9.07 2.19
C THR A 267 -8.41 7.80 2.11
N PHE A 268 -7.86 6.68 2.57
CA PHE A 268 -8.64 5.45 2.70
C PHE A 268 -9.54 5.55 3.93
N LEU A 269 -10.86 5.42 3.75
CA LEU A 269 -11.80 5.54 4.87
C LEU A 269 -12.19 4.19 5.48
N GLY A 270 -11.99 3.08 4.75
CA GLY A 270 -12.39 1.75 5.19
C GLY A 270 -13.21 0.98 4.15
N PHE A 271 -13.76 -0.15 4.56
CA PHE A 271 -14.66 -0.94 3.73
C PHE A 271 -16.11 -0.56 4.03
N VAL A 272 -16.86 -0.14 3.02
CA VAL A 272 -18.27 0.19 3.18
C VAL A 272 -19.15 -1.02 2.90
N ASN A 273 -20.05 -1.35 3.81
CA ASN A 273 -21.08 -2.36 3.55
C ASN A 273 -22.18 -1.74 2.69
N LEU A 274 -22.38 -2.27 1.48
CA LEU A 274 -23.25 -1.63 0.49
C LEU A 274 -24.74 -1.73 0.80
N ALA A 275 -25.14 -2.69 1.63
CA ALA A 275 -26.53 -2.83 2.05
C ALA A 275 -26.90 -1.84 3.17
N THR A 276 -25.93 -1.47 4.00
CA THR A 276 -26.17 -0.69 5.23
C THR A 276 -25.50 0.67 5.26
N GLY A 277 -24.54 0.94 4.35
CA GLY A 277 -23.69 2.13 4.36
C GLY A 277 -22.69 2.17 5.52
N ALA A 278 -22.63 1.13 6.35
CA ALA A 278 -21.75 1.06 7.51
C ALA A 278 -20.28 0.92 7.09
N LEU A 279 -19.41 1.63 7.78
CA LEU A 279 -17.97 1.67 7.50
C LEU A 279 -17.22 0.75 8.46
N ASP A 280 -16.53 -0.24 7.92
CA ASP A 280 -15.63 -1.13 8.64
C ASP A 280 -14.18 -0.62 8.50
N LYS A 281 -13.60 -0.26 9.64
CA LYS A 281 -12.22 0.21 9.77
C LYS A 281 -11.30 -0.81 10.43
N THR A 282 -11.82 -1.98 10.81
CA THR A 282 -11.09 -2.95 11.65
C THR A 282 -10.03 -3.71 10.85
N GLY A 283 -8.87 -3.95 11.46
CA GLY A 283 -7.77 -4.73 10.89
C GLY A 283 -8.14 -6.20 10.62
N ASP A 284 -7.19 -6.95 10.06
CA ASP A 284 -7.34 -8.40 9.90
C ASP A 284 -7.56 -9.09 11.27
N GLY A 285 -8.42 -10.11 11.31
CA GLY A 285 -8.83 -10.75 12.58
C GLY A 285 -9.67 -9.88 13.52
N GLY A 286 -10.07 -8.66 13.12
CA GLY A 286 -10.93 -7.77 13.91
C GLY A 286 -10.21 -6.99 15.01
N ILE A 287 -8.88 -6.96 14.99
CA ILE A 287 -8.05 -6.28 15.99
C ILE A 287 -7.48 -4.99 15.38
N GLY A 288 -7.59 -3.87 16.12
CA GLY A 288 -7.04 -2.58 15.70
C GLY A 288 -7.71 -1.97 14.46
N LEU A 289 -7.12 -0.89 13.95
CA LEU A 289 -7.52 -0.25 12.69
C LEU A 289 -6.72 -0.83 11.53
N MET A 290 -7.30 -0.89 10.32
CA MET A 290 -6.52 -1.14 9.12
C MET A 290 -5.48 -0.03 8.93
N ALA A 291 -4.26 -0.40 8.58
CA ALA A 291 -3.19 0.56 8.29
C ALA A 291 -3.61 1.52 7.15
N GLY A 292 -3.29 2.81 7.32
CA GLY A 292 -3.63 3.85 6.34
C GLY A 292 -5.08 4.36 6.40
N VAL A 293 -5.91 3.86 7.32
CA VAL A 293 -7.26 4.41 7.53
C VAL A 293 -7.18 5.82 8.08
N ASP A 294 -7.95 6.73 7.48
CA ASP A 294 -7.98 8.17 7.80
C ASP A 294 -6.63 8.90 7.60
N GLU A 295 -5.61 8.22 7.08
CA GLU A 295 -4.33 8.83 6.72
C GLU A 295 -4.40 9.45 5.32
N GLU A 296 -3.93 10.69 5.20
CA GLU A 296 -3.82 11.38 3.92
C GLU A 296 -2.50 11.01 3.23
N ILE A 297 -2.60 10.48 2.00
CA ILE A 297 -1.46 10.17 1.15
C ILE A 297 -1.50 10.99 -0.15
N ASN A 298 -0.33 11.30 -0.70
CA ASN A 298 -0.24 11.91 -2.02
C ASN A 298 -0.49 10.86 -3.10
N PHE A 299 -1.35 11.19 -4.07
CA PHE A 299 -1.51 10.37 -5.26
C PHE A 299 -0.22 10.39 -6.08
N VAL A 300 0.30 9.21 -6.42
CA VAL A 300 1.38 9.07 -7.40
C VAL A 300 0.93 8.07 -8.46
N SER A 301 1.03 8.47 -9.72
CA SER A 301 0.65 7.62 -10.85
C SER A 301 1.44 6.32 -10.83
N GLY A 302 0.74 5.18 -10.90
CA GLY A 302 1.34 3.84 -10.83
C GLY A 302 1.93 3.44 -9.47
N LYS A 303 1.93 4.32 -8.45
CA LYS A 303 2.41 4.05 -7.09
C LYS A 303 1.40 4.51 -6.07
N THR A 304 0.49 3.62 -5.68
CA THR A 304 -0.47 3.92 -4.63
C THR A 304 -0.25 2.98 -3.44
N ASN A 305 -0.16 3.56 -2.25
CA ASN A 305 -0.12 2.84 -0.97
C ASN A 305 -1.53 2.38 -0.53
N LEU A 306 -2.52 2.44 -1.43
CA LEU A 306 -3.85 1.92 -1.22
C LEU A 306 -3.81 0.41 -1.46
N ILE A 307 -3.76 -0.36 -0.38
CA ILE A 307 -3.69 -1.82 -0.42
C ILE A 307 -4.73 -2.40 0.54
N LEU A 308 -5.35 -3.52 0.14
CA LEU A 308 -6.26 -4.25 1.02
C LEU A 308 -5.49 -4.85 2.18
N GLN A 309 -5.72 -4.33 3.39
CA GLN A 309 -5.14 -4.86 4.62
C GLN A 309 -5.81 -6.13 5.12
N LYS A 310 -7.00 -6.46 4.61
CA LYS A 310 -7.69 -7.74 4.78
C LYS A 310 -8.55 -8.05 3.55
N ASN A 311 -9.05 -9.27 3.45
CA ASN A 311 -9.97 -9.64 2.37
C ASN A 311 -11.18 -8.69 2.32
N LEU A 312 -11.48 -8.12 1.16
CA LEU A 312 -12.68 -7.31 0.96
C LEU A 312 -13.87 -8.24 0.70
N PRO A 313 -14.88 -8.26 1.60
CA PRO A 313 -16.03 -9.16 1.45
C PRO A 313 -16.86 -8.86 0.21
N VAL A 314 -17.56 -9.89 -0.27
CA VAL A 314 -18.58 -9.74 -1.32
C VAL A 314 -19.72 -8.85 -0.79
N GLY A 315 -20.16 -7.87 -1.58
CA GLY A 315 -21.17 -6.89 -1.14
C GLY A 315 -20.61 -5.74 -0.30
N SER A 316 -19.27 -5.64 -0.19
CA SER A 316 -18.58 -4.47 0.37
C SER A 316 -17.88 -3.67 -0.73
N GLY A 317 -17.63 -2.40 -0.45
CA GLY A 317 -16.86 -1.50 -1.31
C GLY A 317 -15.60 -0.96 -0.63
N TYR A 318 -14.57 -0.66 -1.42
CA TYR A 318 -13.37 0.03 -0.96
C TYR A 318 -13.58 1.55 -1.09
N LEU A 319 -13.70 2.26 0.03
CA LEU A 319 -14.04 3.68 0.07
C LEU A 319 -12.77 4.54 0.21
N VAL A 320 -12.56 5.43 -0.76
CA VAL A 320 -11.45 6.39 -0.79
C VAL A 320 -11.99 7.79 -0.98
N ARG A 321 -11.62 8.69 -0.08
CA ARG A 321 -11.85 10.12 -0.23
C ARG A 321 -10.71 10.74 -1.02
N LEU A 322 -11.06 11.61 -1.97
CA LEU A 322 -10.12 12.33 -2.79
C LEU A 322 -10.32 13.83 -2.62
N ARG A 323 -9.21 14.56 -2.51
CA ARG A 323 -9.20 16.02 -2.42
C ARG A 323 -8.16 16.59 -3.38
N PRO A 324 -8.53 17.50 -4.30
CA PRO A 324 -7.54 18.20 -5.12
C PRO A 324 -6.79 19.24 -4.28
N GLN A 325 -5.49 19.36 -4.51
CA GLN A 325 -4.65 20.38 -3.90
C GLN A 325 -3.49 20.71 -4.84
N PHE A 326 -3.71 21.67 -5.73
CA PHE A 326 -2.75 22.13 -6.72
C PHE A 326 -3.07 23.54 -7.20
N ASP A 327 -2.05 24.25 -7.67
CA ASP A 327 -2.21 25.47 -8.45
C ASP A 327 -2.32 25.14 -9.95
N LEU A 328 -3.10 25.94 -10.69
CA LEU A 328 -3.30 25.75 -12.13
C LEU A 328 -1.97 25.75 -12.91
N SER A 329 -0.99 26.55 -12.48
CA SER A 329 0.34 26.60 -13.11
C SER A 329 1.09 25.26 -13.04
N GLU A 330 0.81 24.44 -12.03
CA GLU A 330 1.43 23.11 -11.89
C GLU A 330 0.90 22.11 -12.92
N LEU A 331 -0.25 22.39 -13.56
CA LEU A 331 -0.82 21.62 -14.65
C LEU A 331 -0.27 22.03 -16.03
N ARG A 332 0.64 23.01 -16.09
CA ARG A 332 1.41 23.41 -17.29
C ARG A 332 0.53 23.77 -18.49
N ASP A 333 -0.65 24.35 -18.24
CA ASP A 333 -1.68 24.67 -19.24
C ASP A 333 -2.18 23.47 -20.07
N GLU A 334 -1.86 22.23 -19.67
CA GLU A 334 -2.35 21.03 -20.35
C GLU A 334 -3.83 20.75 -20.09
N ILE A 335 -4.42 21.44 -19.11
CA ILE A 335 -5.83 21.34 -18.72
C ILE A 335 -6.40 22.75 -18.67
N GLY A 336 -7.40 23.02 -19.52
CA GLY A 336 -8.07 24.31 -19.56
C GLY A 336 -9.01 24.53 -18.38
N VAL A 337 -9.29 25.80 -18.07
CA VAL A 337 -10.29 26.19 -17.08
C VAL A 337 -11.66 25.58 -17.42
N SER A 338 -12.40 25.14 -16.40
CA SER A 338 -13.71 24.46 -16.54
C SER A 338 -13.67 23.10 -17.25
N THR A 339 -12.49 22.50 -17.46
CA THR A 339 -12.40 21.13 -17.99
C THR A 339 -12.74 20.13 -16.88
N PRO A 340 -13.72 19.23 -17.08
CA PRO A 340 -13.99 18.16 -16.12
C PRO A 340 -12.80 17.20 -16.03
N VAL A 341 -12.37 16.92 -14.80
CA VAL A 341 -11.39 15.87 -14.50
C VAL A 341 -12.15 14.64 -14.02
N SER A 342 -12.03 13.54 -14.75
CA SER A 342 -12.67 12.28 -14.42
C SER A 342 -11.68 11.36 -13.70
N LEU A 343 -12.11 10.76 -12.59
CA LEU A 343 -11.27 9.86 -11.79
C LEU A 343 -11.94 8.50 -11.64
N TYR A 344 -11.17 7.45 -11.87
CA TYR A 344 -11.66 6.07 -11.80
C TYR A 344 -10.78 5.26 -10.87
N ILE A 345 -11.34 4.81 -9.75
CA ILE A 345 -10.68 3.84 -8.87
C ILE A 345 -10.79 2.43 -9.47
N TYR A 346 -9.72 1.64 -9.45
CA TYR A 346 -9.72 0.25 -9.90
C TYR A 346 -8.64 -0.58 -9.20
N PRO A 347 -8.83 -1.91 -9.07
CA PRO A 347 -7.79 -2.80 -8.56
C PRO A 347 -6.64 -2.84 -9.56
N PHE A 348 -5.45 -2.58 -9.06
CA PHE A 348 -4.23 -2.55 -9.84
C PHE A 348 -3.64 -3.96 -9.89
N SER A 349 -3.93 -4.69 -10.97
CA SER A 349 -3.57 -6.11 -11.14
C SER A 349 -2.08 -6.38 -11.33
N GLN A 350 -1.29 -5.36 -11.66
CA GLN A 350 0.17 -5.41 -11.79
C GLN A 350 0.81 -4.22 -11.07
N ALA A 351 1.01 -4.35 -9.76
CA ALA A 351 1.70 -3.33 -8.97
C ALA A 351 3.20 -3.29 -9.24
N GLY A 352 3.78 -4.40 -9.70
CA GLY A 352 5.10 -4.38 -10.28
C GLY A 352 5.03 -3.98 -11.74
N SER A 353 5.93 -3.10 -12.16
CA SER A 353 6.20 -2.84 -13.56
C SER A 353 7.08 -3.94 -14.10
N TYR A 354 6.72 -4.52 -15.24
CA TYR A 354 7.64 -5.43 -15.92
C TYR A 354 8.96 -4.70 -16.17
N THR A 355 10.06 -5.36 -15.83
CA THR A 355 11.41 -4.88 -16.09
C THR A 355 12.25 -6.01 -16.63
N GLU A 356 12.90 -5.75 -17.76
CA GLU A 356 13.87 -6.68 -18.35
C GLU A 356 15.02 -6.94 -17.38
N ALA A 357 15.34 -6.00 -16.49
CA ALA A 357 16.36 -6.18 -15.45
C ALA A 357 16.11 -7.44 -14.61
N GLY A 358 14.86 -7.82 -14.36
CA GLY A 358 14.56 -9.03 -13.59
C GLY A 358 14.86 -10.33 -14.33
N ALA A 359 14.90 -10.33 -15.67
CA ALA A 359 15.39 -11.47 -16.43
C ALA A 359 16.91 -11.69 -16.23
N PHE A 360 17.65 -10.62 -15.91
CA PHE A 360 19.09 -10.65 -15.69
C PHE A 360 19.47 -10.84 -14.22
N LEU A 361 18.78 -10.13 -13.31
CA LEU A 361 19.07 -10.10 -11.87
C LEU A 361 18.32 -11.20 -11.11
N GLY A 362 17.26 -11.76 -11.68
CA GLY A 362 16.35 -12.67 -10.98
C GLY A 362 15.48 -11.93 -9.95
N ASN A 363 15.12 -12.66 -8.89
CA ASN A 363 14.40 -12.08 -7.77
C ASN A 363 15.38 -11.37 -6.83
N ILE A 364 15.15 -10.09 -6.54
CA ILE A 364 15.98 -9.29 -5.63
C ILE A 364 15.12 -8.34 -4.81
N VAL A 365 15.52 -8.06 -3.57
CA VAL A 365 14.98 -6.98 -2.74
C VAL A 365 15.90 -5.77 -2.88
N TYR A 366 15.34 -4.58 -3.00
CA TYR A 366 16.14 -3.35 -3.05
C TYR A 366 16.69 -2.99 -1.67
N ASN A 367 17.88 -2.40 -1.63
CA ASN A 367 18.46 -1.86 -0.38
C ASN A 367 17.82 -0.52 0.02
N GLU A 368 16.50 -0.44 0.03
CA GLU A 368 15.74 0.77 0.34
C GLU A 368 14.70 0.48 1.43
N ASP A 369 14.38 1.52 2.20
CA ASP A 369 13.44 1.47 3.32
C ASP A 369 13.80 0.32 4.28
N ASP A 370 12.84 -0.56 4.60
CA ASP A 370 13.03 -1.69 5.52
C ASP A 370 13.28 -3.02 4.80
N ARG A 371 13.56 -2.96 3.48
CA ARG A 371 14.03 -4.10 2.70
C ARG A 371 13.11 -5.32 2.81
N LEU A 372 11.80 -5.07 2.95
CA LEU A 372 10.79 -6.12 3.11
C LEU A 372 11.16 -7.15 4.19
N ILE A 373 11.88 -6.76 5.25
CA ILE A 373 12.31 -7.67 6.32
C ILE A 373 11.05 -8.23 6.99
N VAL A 374 11.04 -9.54 7.26
CA VAL A 374 9.94 -10.22 7.95
C VAL A 374 10.24 -10.25 9.44
N VAL A 375 9.36 -9.67 10.25
CA VAL A 375 9.44 -9.67 11.71
C VAL A 375 8.22 -10.34 12.33
N PRO A 376 8.29 -10.82 13.58
CA PRO A 376 7.11 -11.32 14.30
C PRO A 376 6.00 -10.27 14.38
N GLY A 377 4.78 -10.69 14.08
CA GLY A 377 3.55 -9.96 14.37
C GLY A 377 2.86 -10.50 15.63
N PRO A 378 1.67 -9.96 15.98
CA PRO A 378 0.89 -10.48 17.09
C PRO A 378 0.42 -11.92 16.82
N GLY A 379 0.60 -12.81 17.81
CA GLY A 379 0.17 -14.21 17.73
C GLY A 379 0.81 -14.99 16.57
N LEU A 380 -0.01 -15.74 15.83
CA LEU A 380 0.39 -16.54 14.66
C LEU A 380 0.42 -15.71 13.37
N SER A 381 1.10 -14.56 13.42
CA SER A 381 1.27 -13.68 12.26
C SER A 381 2.70 -13.14 12.18
N VAL A 382 3.09 -12.75 10.97
CA VAL A 382 4.32 -12.00 10.71
C VAL A 382 3.98 -10.65 10.08
N GLN A 383 4.88 -9.69 10.21
CA GLN A 383 4.84 -8.44 9.50
C GLN A 383 6.01 -8.38 8.52
N ILE A 384 5.73 -8.24 7.23
CA ILE A 384 6.72 -7.86 6.23
C ILE A 384 6.80 -6.34 6.25
N LEU A 385 7.98 -5.80 6.55
CA LEU A 385 8.20 -4.36 6.66
C LEU A 385 8.19 -3.66 5.28
N GLU A 386 8.24 -2.33 5.28
CA GLU A 386 8.23 -1.54 4.04
C GLU A 386 9.44 -1.87 3.13
N GLY A 387 9.26 -1.78 1.81
CA GLY A 387 10.38 -1.88 0.88
C GLY A 387 9.98 -2.23 -0.55
N GLY A 388 10.96 -2.45 -1.42
CA GLY A 388 10.71 -2.80 -2.81
C GLY A 388 11.51 -4.03 -3.25
N ALA A 389 11.08 -4.65 -4.34
CA ALA A 389 11.75 -5.80 -4.92
C ALA A 389 11.48 -5.94 -6.42
N ILE A 390 12.29 -6.76 -7.08
CA ILE A 390 11.97 -7.43 -8.33
C ILE A 390 11.59 -8.87 -8.00
N VAL A 391 10.42 -9.31 -8.44
CA VAL A 391 10.00 -10.71 -8.35
C VAL A 391 9.42 -11.14 -9.69
N ASN A 392 9.99 -12.20 -10.27
CA ASN A 392 9.60 -12.77 -11.56
C ASN A 392 9.55 -11.73 -12.69
N SER A 393 10.56 -10.87 -12.77
CA SER A 393 10.66 -9.75 -13.73
C SER A 393 9.67 -8.61 -13.54
N PHE A 394 9.00 -8.52 -12.40
CA PHE A 394 8.17 -7.37 -12.04
C PHE A 394 8.77 -6.62 -10.86
N SER A 395 9.09 -5.34 -11.07
CA SER A 395 9.65 -4.42 -10.08
C SER A 395 8.55 -3.61 -9.42
N PHE A 396 8.49 -3.65 -8.10
CA PHE A 396 7.68 -2.75 -7.30
C PHE A 396 8.56 -2.00 -6.30
N LEU A 397 8.20 -0.75 -6.04
CA LEU A 397 8.92 0.16 -5.14
C LEU A 397 8.01 0.53 -3.96
N LYS A 398 8.58 0.67 -2.77
CA LYS A 398 7.91 1.20 -1.57
C LYS A 398 6.57 0.53 -1.26
N ASN A 399 6.56 -0.79 -1.25
CA ASN A 399 5.44 -1.56 -0.71
C ASN A 399 5.34 -1.25 0.79
N PRO A 400 4.17 -0.82 1.31
CA PRO A 400 4.01 -0.58 2.74
C PRO A 400 4.20 -1.87 3.53
N ALA A 401 4.32 -1.75 4.86
CA ALA A 401 4.35 -2.92 5.72
C ALA A 401 3.03 -3.74 5.58
N LEU A 402 3.15 -5.06 5.51
CA LEU A 402 2.04 -6.01 5.31
C LEU A 402 2.05 -7.05 6.42
N GLN A 403 0.89 -7.25 7.04
CA GLN A 403 0.71 -8.34 7.99
C GLN A 403 0.19 -9.60 7.28
N ILE A 404 0.82 -10.74 7.56
CA ILE A 404 0.42 -12.05 7.05
C ILE A 404 0.05 -12.93 8.24
N SER A 405 -1.17 -13.44 8.23
CA SER A 405 -1.71 -14.35 9.24
C SER A 405 -1.92 -15.75 8.67
N GLY A 406 -2.35 -16.70 9.52
CA GLY A 406 -2.69 -18.07 9.10
C GLY A 406 -1.58 -19.11 9.29
N PHE A 407 -0.50 -18.75 10.00
CA PHE A 407 0.51 -19.72 10.42
C PHE A 407 -0.11 -20.78 11.34
N SER A 408 0.28 -22.03 11.13
CA SER A 408 -0.15 -23.13 11.97
C SER A 408 0.64 -23.15 13.28
N PRO A 409 0.02 -23.48 14.42
CA PRO A 409 0.71 -23.57 15.69
C PRO A 409 1.70 -24.76 15.69
N ASN A 410 2.76 -24.66 16.49
CA ASN A 410 3.77 -25.70 16.69
C ASN A 410 4.28 -26.34 15.38
N THR A 411 4.58 -25.50 14.38
CA THR A 411 4.93 -25.95 13.02
C THR A 411 6.18 -25.23 12.53
N ALA A 412 7.19 -26.02 12.16
CA ALA A 412 8.41 -25.54 11.52
C ALA A 412 8.25 -25.27 10.02
N ASN A 413 9.20 -24.51 9.46
CA ASN A 413 9.41 -24.39 8.01
C ASN A 413 8.20 -23.89 7.22
N GLN A 414 7.42 -22.98 7.82
CA GLN A 414 6.37 -22.26 7.14
C GLN A 414 6.98 -21.09 6.38
N VAL A 415 6.32 -20.58 5.34
CA VAL A 415 6.92 -19.61 4.41
C VAL A 415 6.09 -18.34 4.34
N ALA A 416 6.77 -17.21 4.43
CA ALA A 416 6.28 -15.91 3.99
C ALA A 416 6.83 -15.64 2.58
N ALA A 417 5.94 -15.60 1.59
CA ALA A 417 6.27 -15.38 0.19
C ALA A 417 5.75 -14.04 -0.32
N ILE A 418 6.41 -13.48 -1.34
CA ILE A 418 5.98 -12.27 -2.06
C ILE A 418 5.93 -12.53 -3.56
N ASN A 419 5.06 -11.85 -4.30
CA ASN A 419 5.00 -11.96 -5.76
C ASN A 419 5.44 -10.67 -6.48
N GLY A 420 5.43 -10.70 -7.82
CA GLY A 420 5.73 -9.55 -8.67
C GLY A 420 4.88 -8.29 -8.44
N ASN A 421 3.77 -8.39 -7.71
CA ASN A 421 2.91 -7.27 -7.34
C ASN A 421 3.19 -6.72 -5.93
N GLY A 422 4.20 -7.26 -5.23
CA GLY A 422 4.41 -6.97 -3.82
C GLY A 422 3.30 -7.47 -2.91
N ALA A 423 2.39 -8.33 -3.41
CA ALA A 423 1.45 -9.02 -2.53
C ALA A 423 2.20 -10.09 -1.75
N ALA A 424 1.80 -10.29 -0.49
CA ALA A 424 2.47 -11.20 0.42
C ALA A 424 1.53 -12.33 0.86
N PHE A 425 2.09 -13.53 1.04
CA PHE A 425 1.33 -14.75 1.23
C PHE A 425 1.96 -15.65 2.29
N TYR A 426 1.10 -16.30 3.06
CA TYR A 426 1.47 -17.48 3.81
C TYR A 426 1.47 -18.72 2.89
N ARG A 427 2.51 -19.56 3.03
CA ARG A 427 2.60 -20.89 2.43
C ARG A 427 2.97 -21.89 3.53
N SER A 428 2.11 -22.88 3.74
CA SER A 428 2.42 -23.99 4.65
C SER A 428 3.52 -24.86 4.06
N SER A 429 4.18 -25.67 4.89
CA SER A 429 5.19 -26.65 4.45
C SER A 429 4.65 -27.69 3.45
N SER A 430 3.32 -27.85 3.38
CA SER A 430 2.63 -28.75 2.45
C SER A 430 2.21 -28.07 1.13
N ASN A 431 2.25 -26.74 1.04
CA ASN A 431 1.83 -25.98 -0.13
C ASN A 431 3.06 -25.40 -0.82
N ALA A 432 3.25 -25.77 -2.10
CA ALA A 432 4.33 -25.21 -2.89
C ALA A 432 4.16 -23.68 -3.05
N VAL A 433 5.27 -22.97 -3.01
CA VAL A 433 5.35 -21.56 -3.41
C VAL A 433 4.92 -21.47 -4.87
N GLY A 434 4.03 -20.52 -5.18
CA GLY A 434 3.52 -20.35 -6.54
C GLY A 434 4.63 -19.99 -7.53
N SER A 435 4.46 -20.31 -8.81
CA SER A 435 5.47 -20.01 -9.84
C SER A 435 5.71 -18.51 -10.07
N SER A 436 4.78 -17.65 -9.63
CA SER A 436 4.91 -16.18 -9.66
C SER A 436 5.38 -15.59 -8.33
N GLU A 437 5.70 -16.42 -7.35
CA GLU A 437 6.07 -16.04 -5.99
C GLU A 437 7.53 -16.37 -5.73
N ALA A 438 8.11 -15.67 -4.75
CA ALA A 438 9.42 -15.94 -4.23
C ALA A 438 9.40 -15.87 -2.70
N ILE A 439 10.23 -16.70 -2.07
CA ILE A 439 10.30 -16.82 -0.61
C ILE A 439 10.97 -15.57 -0.06
N ARG A 440 10.32 -14.85 0.86
CA ARG A 440 10.98 -13.73 1.56
C ARG A 440 11.62 -14.20 2.87
N ALA A 441 10.94 -15.06 3.63
CA ALA A 441 11.46 -15.65 4.85
C ALA A 441 10.83 -17.01 5.16
N VAL A 442 11.56 -17.83 5.91
CA VAL A 442 11.03 -19.01 6.58
C VAL A 442 10.71 -18.67 8.03
N VAL A 443 9.59 -19.19 8.51
CA VAL A 443 8.98 -18.87 9.78
C VAL A 443 8.66 -20.16 10.50
N SER A 444 8.94 -20.22 11.81
CA SER A 444 8.55 -21.34 12.66
C SER A 444 7.78 -20.86 13.88
N THR A 445 6.89 -21.73 14.36
CA THR A 445 6.03 -21.52 15.53
C THR A 445 6.20 -22.64 16.55
N GLU A 446 7.35 -23.32 16.53
CA GLU A 446 7.63 -24.46 17.40
C GLU A 446 7.68 -24.08 18.88
N ILE A 447 7.20 -24.99 19.73
CA ILE A 447 7.30 -24.89 21.18
C ILE A 447 8.77 -24.92 21.59
N GLY A 448 9.16 -24.03 22.51
CA GLY A 448 10.51 -24.10 23.06
C GLY A 448 10.96 -22.88 23.83
N GLN A 449 12.05 -23.08 24.56
CA GLN A 449 12.75 -22.06 25.32
C GLN A 449 13.62 -21.20 24.40
N GLY A 450 13.70 -19.89 24.62
CA GLY A 450 14.64 -19.00 23.93
C GLY A 450 16.05 -19.00 24.53
N GLN A 451 16.85 -17.96 24.24
CA GLN A 451 18.09 -17.71 24.98
C GLN A 451 17.79 -17.43 26.46
N LEU A 452 18.76 -17.78 27.30
CA LEU A 452 18.72 -17.54 28.75
C LEU A 452 19.49 -16.26 29.08
N THR A 453 19.08 -15.60 30.16
CA THR A 453 19.85 -14.50 30.74
C THR A 453 21.12 -15.01 31.41
N VAL A 454 22.04 -14.10 31.70
CA VAL A 454 23.03 -14.33 32.76
C VAL A 454 22.29 -14.44 34.11
N ALA A 455 22.86 -15.16 35.06
CA ALA A 455 22.33 -15.21 36.42
C ALA A 455 22.33 -13.82 37.07
N SER A 456 21.30 -13.53 37.86
CA SER A 456 21.25 -12.34 38.71
C SER A 456 22.44 -12.30 39.67
N GLY A 457 22.68 -11.12 40.26
CA GLY A 457 23.48 -11.05 41.48
C GLY A 457 22.84 -11.83 42.63
N ASP A 458 23.65 -12.11 43.64
CA ASP A 458 23.23 -12.79 44.86
C ASP A 458 22.15 -11.99 45.62
N ALA A 459 21.02 -12.61 45.90
CA ALA A 459 19.95 -12.08 46.73
C ALA A 459 19.89 -12.82 48.07
N VAL A 460 20.20 -12.13 49.16
CA VAL A 460 20.26 -12.71 50.51
C VAL A 460 18.94 -12.53 51.23
N VAL A 461 18.28 -13.63 51.58
CA VAL A 461 17.16 -13.66 52.51
C VAL A 461 17.73 -13.99 53.90
N SER A 462 17.47 -13.14 54.90
CA SER A 462 18.11 -13.26 56.22
C SER A 462 17.25 -14.03 57.25
N THR A 463 15.99 -14.31 56.92
CA THR A 463 15.03 -14.96 57.82
C THR A 463 14.22 -16.06 57.11
N GLY A 464 13.63 -16.98 57.86
CA GLY A 464 12.78 -18.05 57.31
C GLY A 464 11.37 -17.62 56.86
N THR A 465 11.12 -16.32 56.71
CA THR A 465 9.83 -15.73 56.29
C THR A 465 9.97 -14.85 55.06
N GLY A 466 11.05 -15.01 54.31
CA GLY A 466 11.37 -14.12 53.21
C GLY A 466 10.70 -14.45 51.88
N SER A 467 10.82 -13.52 50.94
CA SER A 467 10.34 -13.61 49.56
C SER A 467 11.33 -12.91 48.62
N LEU A 468 11.32 -13.25 47.32
CA LEU A 468 12.06 -12.53 46.29
C LEU A 468 11.12 -11.73 45.41
N SER A 469 11.42 -10.45 45.22
CA SER A 469 10.83 -9.63 44.16
C SER A 469 11.79 -9.64 42.96
N VAL A 470 11.42 -10.36 41.91
CA VAL A 470 12.21 -10.53 40.68
C VAL A 470 11.66 -9.58 39.62
N THR A 471 12.38 -8.49 39.36
CA THR A 471 12.05 -7.57 38.27
C THR A 471 12.80 -7.99 37.01
N VAL A 472 12.06 -8.29 35.95
CA VAL A 472 12.64 -8.63 34.64
C VAL A 472 12.30 -7.51 33.67
N ALA A 473 13.33 -6.86 33.10
CA ALA A 473 13.13 -5.93 32.01
C ALA A 473 13.01 -6.69 30.69
N TYR A 474 12.08 -6.25 29.86
CA TYR A 474 11.82 -6.83 28.56
C TYR A 474 12.47 -5.98 27.47
N PRO A 475 12.95 -6.60 26.38
CA PRO A 475 13.49 -5.88 25.24
C PRO A 475 12.33 -5.33 24.40
N SER A 476 11.47 -4.50 24.99
CA SER A 476 10.31 -3.90 24.33
C SER A 476 9.91 -2.56 24.95
N ASP A 477 9.18 -1.76 24.17
CA ASP A 477 8.63 -0.50 24.63
C ASP A 477 7.28 -0.67 25.35
N ALA A 478 6.71 0.45 25.81
CA ALA A 478 5.42 0.45 26.49
C ALA A 478 4.23 0.03 25.61
N ASN A 479 4.42 -0.03 24.28
CA ASN A 479 3.40 -0.43 23.31
C ASN A 479 3.54 -1.90 22.88
N GLY A 480 4.50 -2.64 23.46
CA GLY A 480 4.76 -4.03 23.10
C GLY A 480 5.52 -4.19 21.78
N VAL A 481 6.27 -3.17 21.36
CA VAL A 481 7.18 -3.26 20.21
C VAL A 481 8.56 -3.64 20.70
N GLY A 482 9.07 -4.78 20.23
CA GLY A 482 10.29 -5.41 20.70
C GLY A 482 11.57 -5.06 19.93
N THR A 483 12.69 -5.33 20.58
CA THR A 483 14.05 -5.34 20.02
C THR A 483 14.53 -6.78 19.90
N ILE A 484 14.79 -7.23 18.67
CA ILE A 484 15.35 -8.55 18.40
C ILE A 484 16.79 -8.59 18.90
N ARG A 485 17.19 -9.70 19.52
CA ARG A 485 18.53 -9.84 20.10
C ARG A 485 19.64 -9.66 19.06
N ALA A 486 20.75 -9.05 19.46
CA ALA A 486 21.87 -8.70 18.57
C ALA A 486 22.69 -9.92 18.11
N ASP A 487 22.58 -11.05 18.81
CA ASP A 487 23.23 -12.33 18.51
C ASP A 487 22.31 -13.29 17.73
N TYR A 488 21.16 -12.82 17.23
CA TYR A 488 20.28 -13.64 16.41
C TYR A 488 20.98 -14.02 15.08
N PRO A 489 20.98 -15.29 14.63
CA PRO A 489 21.80 -15.76 13.49
C PRO A 489 21.48 -15.12 12.14
N ASP A 490 20.27 -14.59 11.99
CA ASP A 490 19.88 -13.87 10.78
C ASP A 490 20.35 -12.41 10.86
N GLU A 491 21.37 -12.09 10.06
CA GLU A 491 21.99 -10.76 10.00
C GLU A 491 21.00 -9.64 9.61
N GLN A 492 19.89 -9.96 8.93
CA GLN A 492 18.86 -8.96 8.61
C GLN A 492 17.97 -8.62 9.81
N LEU A 493 17.93 -9.49 10.83
CA LEU A 493 17.09 -9.35 12.02
C LEU A 493 17.87 -8.99 13.28
N ALA A 494 19.14 -9.37 13.36
CA ALA A 494 20.00 -9.12 14.51
C ALA A 494 19.97 -7.63 14.92
N GLY A 495 19.47 -7.35 16.12
CA GLY A 495 19.41 -5.99 16.67
C GLY A 495 18.29 -5.09 16.12
N VAL A 496 17.38 -5.59 15.28
CA VAL A 496 16.25 -4.80 14.78
C VAL A 496 15.38 -4.33 15.96
N SER A 497 15.20 -3.02 16.07
CA SER A 497 14.47 -2.36 17.17
C SER A 497 13.29 -1.54 16.66
N GLY A 498 12.19 -1.53 17.42
CA GLY A 498 11.04 -0.65 17.16
C GLY A 498 10.15 -1.10 15.99
N LYS A 499 10.26 -2.37 15.56
CA LYS A 499 9.51 -2.89 14.39
C LYS A 499 8.83 -4.24 14.61
N ALA A 500 9.37 -5.09 15.49
CA ALA A 500 8.82 -6.42 15.75
C ALA A 500 7.80 -6.37 16.88
N ALA A 501 6.71 -7.16 16.79
CA ALA A 501 5.83 -7.35 17.93
C ALA A 501 6.53 -8.21 18.99
N PHE A 502 6.59 -7.73 20.24
CA PHE A 502 7.04 -8.52 21.37
C PHE A 502 5.99 -9.59 21.70
N ASN A 503 6.28 -10.82 21.31
CA ASN A 503 5.34 -11.93 21.32
C ASN A 503 5.65 -13.14 22.25
N PRO A 504 6.60 -13.12 23.20
CA PRO A 504 6.69 -14.19 24.20
C PRO A 504 5.41 -14.31 25.05
N PRO A 505 4.78 -15.49 25.17
CA PRO A 505 3.58 -15.66 26.01
C PRO A 505 3.91 -15.89 27.48
N SER A 506 5.09 -16.44 27.76
CA SER A 506 5.50 -16.85 29.10
C SER A 506 7.00 -16.70 29.30
N ILE A 507 7.39 -16.60 30.57
CA ILE A 507 8.77 -16.56 31.02
C ILE A 507 9.01 -17.67 32.01
N LYS A 508 10.16 -18.32 31.91
CA LYS A 508 10.65 -19.26 32.90
C LYS A 508 11.68 -18.59 33.79
N LEU A 509 11.53 -18.78 35.11
CA LEU A 509 12.47 -18.32 36.12
C LEU A 509 13.07 -19.53 36.83
N TRP A 510 14.40 -19.67 36.80
CA TRP A 510 15.13 -20.69 37.56
C TRP A 510 15.78 -20.03 38.76
N VAL A 511 15.24 -20.32 39.94
CA VAL A 511 15.76 -19.83 41.22
C VAL A 511 16.69 -20.90 41.81
N THR A 512 17.96 -20.57 41.98
CA THR A 512 18.98 -21.45 42.56
C THR A 512 19.27 -21.04 44.00
N ARG A 513 19.16 -21.97 44.94
CA ARG A 513 19.55 -21.78 46.34
C ARG A 513 21.00 -22.20 46.55
N SER A 514 21.81 -21.35 47.18
CA SER A 514 23.26 -21.56 47.29
C SER A 514 23.67 -22.69 48.23
N SER A 515 22.95 -22.92 49.33
CA SER A 515 23.37 -23.91 50.34
C SER A 515 23.37 -25.37 49.87
N ASP A 516 22.45 -25.73 48.97
CA ASP A 516 22.27 -27.10 48.48
C ASP A 516 22.22 -27.21 46.96
N GLY A 517 22.31 -26.10 46.25
CA GLY A 517 22.23 -26.05 44.79
C GLY A 517 20.86 -26.40 44.23
N GLN A 518 19.79 -26.36 45.05
CA GLN A 518 18.44 -26.65 44.57
C GLN A 518 18.02 -25.62 43.52
N ILE A 519 17.61 -26.07 42.35
CA ILE A 519 17.07 -25.24 41.27
C ILE A 519 15.56 -25.46 41.20
N THR A 520 14.80 -24.38 41.30
CA THR A 520 13.34 -24.39 41.18
C THR A 520 12.91 -23.57 39.97
N GLU A 521 12.14 -24.19 39.08
CA GLU A 521 11.56 -23.56 37.89
C GLU A 521 10.15 -23.04 38.18
N PHE A 522 9.91 -21.79 37.80
CA PHE A 522 8.59 -21.15 37.77
C PHE A 522 8.26 -20.78 36.33
N THR A 523 7.00 -20.95 35.92
CA THR A 523 6.51 -20.50 34.61
C THR A 523 5.42 -19.46 34.84
N GLU A 524 5.68 -18.24 34.38
CA GLU A 524 4.80 -17.09 34.59
C GLU A 524 4.34 -16.51 33.26
N SER A 525 3.13 -15.94 33.23
CA SER A 525 2.62 -15.26 32.05
C SER A 525 3.34 -13.92 31.83
N VAL A 526 3.68 -13.63 30.58
CA VAL A 526 4.28 -12.36 30.17
C VAL A 526 3.17 -11.40 29.76
N VAL A 527 3.20 -10.20 30.33
CA VAL A 527 2.37 -9.07 29.91
C VAL A 527 3.24 -8.10 29.13
N ALA A 528 2.81 -7.72 27.92
CA ALA A 528 3.55 -6.77 27.09
C ALA A 528 3.78 -5.44 27.83
N GLY A 529 5.02 -4.94 27.78
CA GLY A 529 5.47 -3.72 28.45
C GLY A 529 6.98 -3.73 28.63
N VAL A 530 7.53 -2.72 29.31
CA VAL A 530 8.99 -2.55 29.47
C VAL A 530 9.61 -3.45 30.54
N ASN A 531 8.83 -3.90 31.52
CA ASN A 531 9.25 -4.82 32.57
C ASN A 531 8.04 -5.44 33.27
N GLN A 532 8.30 -6.52 34.02
CA GLN A 532 7.33 -7.14 34.91
C GLN A 532 8.02 -7.57 36.21
N VAL A 533 7.26 -7.52 37.31
CA VAL A 533 7.72 -7.95 38.64
C VAL A 533 7.03 -9.26 39.00
N PHE A 534 7.81 -10.27 39.36
CA PHE A 534 7.36 -11.57 39.83
C PHE A 534 7.72 -11.74 41.30
N THR A 535 6.78 -12.22 42.12
CA THR A 535 7.03 -12.45 43.54
C THR A 535 7.15 -13.94 43.82
N ILE A 536 8.34 -14.38 44.22
CA ILE A 536 8.60 -15.76 44.66
C ILE A 536 8.49 -15.80 46.18
N SER A 537 7.37 -16.32 46.67
CA SER A 537 7.09 -16.40 48.11
C SER A 537 7.50 -17.75 48.69
N SER A 538 7.52 -18.81 47.90
CA SER A 538 7.94 -20.15 48.30
C SER A 538 8.60 -20.90 47.14
N LEU A 539 9.63 -21.70 47.43
CA LEU A 539 10.16 -22.66 46.45
C LEU A 539 9.15 -23.81 46.17
N GLY A 540 8.18 -24.02 47.06
CA GLY A 540 7.14 -25.04 46.88
C GLY A 540 6.11 -24.69 45.79
N ASP A 541 6.08 -23.43 45.35
CA ASP A 541 5.17 -22.98 44.29
C ASP A 541 5.71 -23.32 42.88
N GLY A 542 6.98 -23.71 42.78
CA GLY A 542 7.65 -24.09 41.55
C GLY A 542 8.03 -25.57 41.48
N GLY A 543 8.55 -26.00 40.32
CA GLY A 543 9.02 -27.36 40.09
C GLY A 543 10.53 -27.50 40.29
N VAL A 544 10.98 -28.46 41.10
CA VAL A 544 12.43 -28.72 41.28
C VAL A 544 13.00 -29.38 40.02
N VAL A 545 14.08 -28.82 39.47
CA VAL A 545 14.78 -29.33 38.28
C VAL A 545 16.23 -29.67 38.60
N GLY A 546 16.80 -30.65 37.90
CA GLY A 546 18.18 -31.11 38.15
C GLY A 546 19.27 -30.16 37.61
N THR A 547 18.96 -29.41 36.56
CA THR A 547 19.86 -28.45 35.91
C THR A 547 19.04 -27.37 35.23
N ILE A 548 19.59 -26.15 35.11
CA ILE A 548 19.05 -25.15 34.18
C ILE A 548 19.24 -25.70 32.76
N PRO A 549 18.20 -25.70 31.90
CA PRO A 549 18.32 -26.18 30.52
C PRO A 549 19.45 -25.46 29.78
N SER A 550 20.08 -26.13 28.81
CA SER A 550 20.87 -25.39 27.83
C SER A 550 19.96 -24.46 27.04
N ALA A 551 20.49 -23.31 26.60
CA ALA A 551 19.78 -22.51 25.62
C ALA A 551 19.38 -23.36 24.41
N ALA A 552 18.24 -23.04 23.80
CA ALA A 552 17.79 -23.73 22.60
C ALA A 552 18.73 -23.45 21.41
N ALA A 553 18.36 -23.97 20.24
CA ALA A 553 19.03 -23.64 18.99
C ALA A 553 19.23 -22.13 18.88
N ALA A 554 20.36 -21.72 18.31
CA ALA A 554 20.78 -20.31 18.27
C ALA A 554 19.77 -19.42 17.52
N ASP A 555 18.82 -19.97 16.80
CA ASP A 555 17.75 -19.31 16.04
C ASP A 555 16.37 -19.40 16.71
N HIS A 556 16.24 -20.03 17.89
CA HIS A 556 14.97 -20.12 18.61
C HIS A 556 14.79 -18.95 19.59
N GLY A 557 13.61 -18.33 19.51
CA GLY A 557 13.21 -17.13 20.24
C GLY A 557 13.91 -15.88 19.70
N LEU A 558 13.17 -14.86 19.29
CA LEU A 558 13.78 -13.63 18.76
C LEU A 558 14.20 -12.64 19.86
N PHE A 559 13.65 -12.81 21.05
CA PHE A 559 13.84 -11.92 22.19
C PHE A 559 14.59 -12.64 23.32
N VAL A 560 15.32 -11.89 24.12
CA VAL A 560 15.96 -12.35 25.37
C VAL A 560 15.66 -11.31 26.46
N PRO A 561 15.22 -11.70 27.66
CA PRO A 561 15.02 -10.74 28.74
C PRO A 561 16.37 -10.18 29.21
N ASP A 562 16.35 -9.01 29.82
CA ASP A 562 17.54 -8.51 30.52
C ASP A 562 17.81 -9.33 31.78
N THR A 563 19.04 -9.20 32.30
CA THR A 563 19.43 -9.87 33.55
C THR A 563 18.47 -9.49 34.68
N PRO A 564 17.83 -10.46 35.36
CA PRO A 564 16.85 -10.17 36.40
C PRO A 564 17.44 -9.35 37.55
N ALA A 565 16.74 -8.30 37.97
CA ALA A 565 17.04 -7.56 39.18
C ALA A 565 16.24 -8.16 40.35
N VAL A 566 16.93 -8.73 41.33
CA VAL A 566 16.31 -9.46 42.44
C VAL A 566 16.44 -8.65 43.72
N THR A 567 15.30 -8.32 44.33
CA THR A 567 15.24 -7.65 45.64
C THR A 567 14.68 -8.62 46.67
N PRO A 568 15.48 -9.09 47.64
CA PRO A 568 14.99 -9.94 48.72
C PRO A 568 14.18 -9.12 49.74
N SER A 569 13.22 -9.77 50.38
CA SER A 569 12.47 -9.27 51.54
C SER A 569 12.52 -10.32 52.64
N ASP A 570 12.67 -9.89 53.89
CA ASP A 570 12.63 -10.78 55.07
C ASP A 570 11.21 -11.11 55.54
N THR A 571 10.19 -10.53 54.89
CA THR A 571 8.78 -10.76 55.19
C THR A 571 7.99 -11.03 53.92
N GLY A 572 6.89 -11.79 54.01
CA GLY A 572 5.98 -11.99 52.88
C GLY A 572 6.06 -13.36 52.20
N GLY A 573 6.85 -14.30 52.72
CA GLY A 573 6.93 -15.65 52.18
C GLY A 573 7.40 -16.70 53.18
N THR A 574 7.86 -17.84 52.65
CA THR A 574 8.39 -19.00 53.38
C THR A 574 9.76 -19.42 52.84
N LEU A 575 10.47 -18.53 52.14
CA LEU A 575 11.84 -18.81 51.74
C LEU A 575 12.73 -18.91 52.98
N ALA A 576 13.63 -19.90 52.96
CA ALA A 576 14.61 -20.09 54.02
C ALA A 576 15.65 -18.96 53.98
N ALA A 577 16.31 -18.72 55.11
CA ALA A 577 17.45 -17.82 55.13
C ALA A 577 18.61 -18.42 54.32
N ASP A 578 18.90 -17.82 53.15
CA ASP A 578 19.92 -18.29 52.22
C ASP A 578 20.22 -17.21 51.16
N THR A 579 21.22 -17.49 50.33
CA THR A 579 21.50 -16.76 49.11
C THR A 579 20.79 -17.42 47.92
N TYR A 580 20.19 -16.59 47.08
CA TYR A 580 19.45 -17.00 45.90
C TYR A 580 19.97 -16.28 44.65
N THR A 581 20.05 -16.99 43.54
CA THR A 581 20.29 -16.42 42.21
C THR A 581 19.17 -16.81 41.26
N VAL A 582 18.89 -15.95 40.28
CA VAL A 582 17.79 -16.15 39.32
C VAL A 582 18.31 -16.05 37.90
N VAL A 583 18.00 -17.06 37.08
CA VAL A 583 18.14 -17.04 35.62
C VAL A 583 16.75 -16.97 35.02
N ALA A 584 16.58 -16.22 33.92
CA ALA A 584 15.31 -16.12 33.23
C ALA A 584 15.44 -16.47 31.74
N GLY A 585 14.31 -16.74 31.09
CA GLY A 585 14.24 -16.82 29.64
C GLY A 585 12.82 -17.00 29.14
N PHE A 586 12.54 -16.50 27.94
CA PHE A 586 11.21 -16.62 27.34
C PHE A 586 10.90 -18.03 26.85
N PHE A 587 9.65 -18.46 27.02
CA PHE A 587 9.16 -19.75 26.57
C PHE A 587 7.97 -19.57 25.62
N HIS A 588 8.06 -20.17 24.44
CA HIS A 588 7.02 -20.14 23.41
C HIS A 588 6.18 -21.42 23.51
N ASP A 589 4.86 -21.27 23.53
CA ASP A 589 3.89 -22.36 23.73
C ASP A 589 3.37 -22.96 22.41
N GLY A 590 3.90 -22.48 21.29
CA GLY A 590 3.53 -22.93 19.95
C GLY A 590 2.51 -22.04 19.24
N ASN A 591 1.94 -21.04 19.91
CA ASN A 591 0.93 -20.14 19.34
C ASN A 591 1.48 -18.76 18.94
N GLN A 592 2.79 -18.64 18.82
CA GLN A 592 3.47 -17.42 18.38
C GLN A 592 4.66 -17.76 17.47
N ILE A 593 5.16 -16.77 16.75
CA ILE A 593 6.36 -16.90 15.95
C ILE A 593 7.58 -17.08 16.88
N SER A 594 8.26 -18.21 16.77
CA SER A 594 9.44 -18.55 17.56
C SER A 594 10.75 -18.41 16.78
N ARG A 595 10.71 -18.43 15.44
CA ARG A 595 11.87 -18.22 14.57
C ARG A 595 11.47 -17.57 13.26
N VAL A 596 12.33 -16.68 12.75
CA VAL A 596 12.32 -16.16 11.37
C VAL A 596 13.72 -16.28 10.77
N ASP A 597 13.82 -16.62 9.48
CA ASP A 597 15.08 -16.83 8.76
C ASP A 597 14.97 -16.36 7.30
N HIS A 598 15.84 -15.42 6.91
CA HIS A 598 15.97 -14.86 5.55
C HIS A 598 17.14 -15.46 4.75
N THR A 599 17.80 -16.51 5.24
CA THR A 599 18.95 -17.15 4.59
C THR A 599 18.61 -18.48 3.91
N SER A 600 17.50 -19.12 4.30
CA SER A 600 17.14 -20.48 3.89
C SER A 600 15.64 -20.61 3.58
N PRO A 601 15.19 -21.27 2.48
CA PRO A 601 15.90 -21.68 1.26
C PRO A 601 15.45 -20.96 -0.02
N PRO A 602 16.41 -20.64 -0.90
CA PRO A 602 16.97 -19.30 -0.79
C PRO A 602 15.85 -18.26 -0.80
N ALA A 603 15.73 -17.55 0.32
CA ALA A 603 14.95 -16.34 0.32
C ALA A 603 15.55 -15.33 -0.67
N ILE A 604 14.72 -14.42 -1.16
CA ILE A 604 15.12 -13.39 -2.12
C ILE A 604 16.29 -12.59 -1.52
N GLN A 605 17.37 -12.47 -2.29
CA GLN A 605 18.56 -11.74 -1.87
C GLN A 605 18.30 -10.23 -1.84
N VAL A 606 18.93 -9.54 -0.91
CA VAL A 606 18.93 -8.07 -0.86
C VAL A 606 20.09 -7.57 -1.72
N LEU A 607 19.83 -6.60 -2.60
CA LEU A 607 20.88 -5.92 -3.35
C LEU A 607 21.80 -5.18 -2.37
N GLU A 608 23.10 -5.13 -2.62
CA GLU A 608 24.02 -4.39 -1.76
C GLU A 608 23.87 -2.86 -1.93
N ASN A 609 23.58 -2.41 -3.16
CA ASN A 609 23.42 -0.99 -3.49
C ASN A 609 21.95 -0.56 -3.47
N THR A 610 21.69 0.72 -3.23
CA THR A 610 20.39 1.35 -3.47
C THR A 610 20.11 1.47 -4.98
N VAL A 611 18.84 1.67 -5.37
CA VAL A 611 18.53 1.90 -6.79
C VAL A 611 19.16 3.22 -7.26
N ALA A 612 19.21 4.22 -6.38
CA ALA A 612 19.87 5.49 -6.66
C ALA A 612 21.37 5.36 -6.90
N GLU A 613 22.08 4.51 -6.14
CA GLU A 613 23.51 4.25 -6.35
C GLU A 613 23.76 3.49 -7.65
N VAL A 614 22.93 2.50 -7.97
CA VAL A 614 22.99 1.79 -9.26
C VAL A 614 22.78 2.76 -10.43
N LEU A 615 21.86 3.72 -10.29
CA LEU A 615 21.60 4.73 -11.32
C LEU A 615 22.66 5.85 -11.35
N ALA A 616 23.27 6.19 -10.22
CA ALA A 616 24.37 7.15 -10.14
C ALA A 616 25.65 6.60 -10.78
N ASP A 617 25.92 5.30 -10.63
CA ASP A 617 26.98 4.62 -11.36
C ASP A 617 26.70 4.58 -12.86
N GLN A 618 25.42 4.54 -13.29
CA GLN A 618 25.07 4.71 -14.71
C GLN A 618 25.34 6.12 -15.25
N GLY A 619 25.28 7.15 -14.38
CA GLY A 619 25.65 8.53 -14.72
C GLY A 619 27.13 8.72 -15.07
N ASN A 620 28.00 7.77 -14.69
CA ASN A 620 29.42 7.75 -15.04
C ASN A 620 29.76 6.90 -16.29
N ILE A 621 28.77 6.29 -16.95
CA ILE A 621 28.98 5.50 -18.19
C ILE A 621 29.24 6.40 -19.41
N GLY A 622 29.15 7.73 -19.26
CA GLY A 622 29.56 8.71 -20.26
C GLY A 622 31.05 9.06 -20.29
N ALA A 623 31.85 8.55 -19.35
CA ALA A 623 33.31 8.71 -19.34
C ALA A 623 33.97 7.35 -19.59
N PRO A 624 35.00 7.25 -20.45
CA PRO A 624 35.69 5.99 -20.67
C PRO A 624 36.21 5.46 -19.33
N PHE A 625 35.77 4.24 -19.00
CA PHE A 625 36.24 3.44 -17.89
C PHE A 625 37.77 3.48 -17.80
N SER A 626 38.31 4.23 -16.84
CA SER A 626 39.73 4.24 -16.46
C SER A 626 39.87 3.70 -15.05
N LEU A 627 39.38 2.47 -14.83
CA LEU A 627 39.86 1.67 -13.70
C LEU A 627 41.14 0.97 -14.18
N PHE A 628 42.13 0.85 -13.29
CA PHE A 628 43.49 0.30 -13.50
C PHE A 628 44.59 1.29 -13.90
N ALA A 629 44.70 2.40 -13.16
CA ALA A 629 45.98 3.05 -12.89
C ALA A 629 46.12 3.27 -11.37
N GLY A 630 46.21 2.18 -10.63
CA GLY A 630 46.40 2.18 -9.18
C GLY A 630 47.22 0.95 -8.78
N ASP A 631 48.27 1.20 -8.01
CA ASP A 631 49.27 0.24 -7.53
C ASP A 631 48.63 -1.08 -7.05
N ALA A 632 48.98 -2.19 -7.71
CA ALA A 632 48.32 -3.50 -7.58
C ALA A 632 48.72 -4.29 -6.32
N SER A 633 49.00 -3.60 -5.21
CA SER A 633 49.53 -4.22 -4.00
C SER A 633 48.49 -4.51 -2.90
N THR A 634 47.22 -4.12 -3.04
CA THR A 634 46.24 -4.21 -1.92
C THR A 634 44.84 -4.73 -2.23
N TYR A 635 44.49 -5.12 -3.46
CA TYR A 635 43.14 -5.64 -3.74
C TYR A 635 43.14 -7.15 -3.97
N ALA A 636 42.51 -7.89 -3.05
CA ALA A 636 42.15 -9.29 -3.26
C ALA A 636 40.96 -9.38 -4.24
N PRO A 637 41.03 -10.17 -5.32
CA PRO A 637 39.94 -10.26 -6.28
C PRO A 637 38.71 -10.94 -5.67
N ILE A 638 37.55 -10.30 -5.82
CA ILE A 638 36.24 -10.83 -5.42
C ILE A 638 35.83 -11.94 -6.39
N LYS A 639 35.47 -13.10 -5.85
CA LYS A 639 35.10 -14.31 -6.59
C LYS A 639 33.81 -14.09 -7.40
N GLY A 640 33.84 -14.28 -8.72
CA GLY A 640 32.63 -14.40 -9.55
C GLY A 640 32.23 -13.17 -10.38
N GLN A 641 33.06 -12.14 -10.50
CA GLN A 641 32.75 -11.02 -11.40
C GLN A 641 32.83 -11.44 -12.88
N LYS A 642 31.75 -11.14 -13.63
CA LYS A 642 31.72 -11.19 -15.10
C LYS A 642 31.91 -9.76 -15.61
N LEU A 643 32.94 -9.52 -16.42
CA LEU A 643 33.20 -8.22 -17.05
C LEU A 643 32.47 -8.15 -18.39
N TYR A 644 31.61 -7.14 -18.59
CA TYR A 644 30.91 -6.91 -19.84
C TYR A 644 31.32 -5.55 -20.42
N LEU A 645 31.85 -5.56 -21.66
CA LEU A 645 32.18 -4.34 -22.40
C LEU A 645 31.04 -4.04 -23.38
N LYS A 646 30.39 -2.89 -23.22
CA LYS A 646 29.50 -2.30 -24.23
C LYS A 646 30.20 -1.07 -24.79
N THR A 647 30.53 -1.08 -26.08
CA THR A 647 31.10 0.12 -26.73
C THR A 647 30.09 0.67 -27.72
N ASP A 648 29.77 1.96 -27.58
CA ASP A 648 28.90 2.68 -28.54
C ASP A 648 29.73 3.28 -29.70
N VAL A 649 31.05 3.03 -29.73
CA VAL A 649 31.99 3.49 -30.78
C VAL A 649 32.85 2.32 -31.24
N ILE A 650 33.02 2.18 -32.56
CA ILE A 650 33.77 1.12 -33.25
C ILE A 650 35.28 1.28 -32.98
N PRO A 651 35.98 0.35 -32.31
CA PRO A 651 37.40 0.17 -32.54
C PRO A 651 37.55 -0.70 -33.79
N ASN A 652 38.10 -0.16 -34.88
CA ASN A 652 38.22 -0.93 -36.14
C ASN A 652 39.10 -2.18 -35.99
N GLN A 653 39.91 -2.31 -34.94
CA GLN A 653 40.73 -3.49 -34.63
C GLN A 653 40.93 -3.59 -33.11
N LEU A 654 40.72 -4.78 -32.53
CA LEU A 654 41.11 -5.12 -31.16
C LEU A 654 42.29 -6.11 -31.22
N TYR A 655 43.45 -5.73 -30.68
CA TYR A 655 44.64 -6.58 -30.65
C TYR A 655 44.85 -7.17 -29.25
N TYR A 656 44.96 -8.50 -29.17
CA TYR A 656 45.39 -9.22 -27.97
C TYR A 656 46.66 -10.01 -28.30
N SER A 657 47.74 -9.78 -27.56
CA SER A 657 49.01 -10.52 -27.68
C SER A 657 49.38 -11.09 -26.33
N THR A 658 49.76 -12.37 -26.29
CA THR A 658 50.27 -13.05 -25.09
C THR A 658 51.80 -13.17 -25.08
N GLY A 659 52.50 -12.39 -25.92
CA GLY A 659 53.97 -12.44 -26.02
C GLY A 659 54.68 -11.80 -24.82
N THR A 660 55.78 -12.42 -24.37
CA THR A 660 56.51 -12.08 -23.13
C THR A 660 57.55 -10.97 -23.25
N THR A 661 57.54 -10.14 -24.30
CA THR A 661 58.49 -9.01 -24.43
C THR A 661 57.94 -7.86 -25.30
N PRO A 662 58.15 -6.57 -24.95
CA PRO A 662 57.64 -5.45 -25.73
C PRO A 662 58.45 -5.25 -27.02
N GLY A 663 57.86 -5.55 -28.18
CA GLY A 663 58.38 -5.13 -29.48
C GLY A 663 57.83 -3.74 -29.84
N ALA A 664 58.70 -2.79 -30.19
CA ALA A 664 58.31 -1.47 -30.67
C ALA A 664 57.48 -1.57 -31.96
N VAL A 665 56.25 -1.06 -31.94
CA VAL A 665 55.42 -0.89 -33.14
C VAL A 665 55.86 0.40 -33.83
N ASN A 666 56.49 0.29 -35.00
CA ASN A 666 56.76 1.45 -35.85
C ASN A 666 55.47 1.82 -36.61
N PRO A 667 55.03 3.09 -36.61
CA PRO A 667 53.86 3.50 -37.39
C PRO A 667 54.15 3.38 -38.89
N ILE A 668 53.25 2.68 -39.59
CA ILE A 668 53.23 2.63 -41.05
C ILE A 668 52.86 4.03 -41.55
N GLY A 669 53.83 4.72 -42.14
CA GLY A 669 53.55 5.85 -43.02
C GLY A 669 53.02 5.29 -44.33
N ASP A 670 51.73 5.47 -44.59
CA ASP A 670 51.22 5.45 -45.95
C ASP A 670 50.93 6.89 -46.37
N GLY A 671 51.47 7.23 -47.54
CA GLY A 671 51.41 8.56 -48.10
C GLY A 671 50.05 8.83 -48.72
N ASN A 672 49.65 10.10 -48.61
CA ASN A 672 48.59 10.80 -49.32
C ASN A 672 47.20 10.89 -48.64
N ASN A 673 46.91 12.15 -48.29
CA ASN A 673 45.62 12.85 -48.20
C ASN A 673 44.73 12.70 -46.94
N ASN A 674 44.92 13.70 -46.06
CA ASN A 674 43.96 14.56 -45.34
C ASN A 674 42.79 13.96 -44.51
N ASP A 675 42.75 14.47 -43.28
CA ASP A 675 41.64 14.58 -42.32
C ASP A 675 41.18 13.31 -41.58
N TYR A 676 41.79 13.07 -40.41
CA TYR A 676 41.19 13.08 -39.05
C TYR A 676 42.18 12.45 -38.08
N GLY A 677 42.87 13.27 -37.29
CA GLY A 677 43.73 12.80 -36.21
C GLY A 677 42.91 12.32 -35.01
N GLN A 678 43.12 11.08 -34.59
CA GLN A 678 42.70 10.55 -33.29
C GLN A 678 43.86 9.75 -32.68
N PRO A 679 44.09 9.81 -31.37
CA PRO A 679 45.26 9.20 -30.74
C PRO A 679 45.12 7.67 -30.65
N PHE A 680 46.21 6.96 -30.97
CA PHE A 680 46.36 5.53 -30.69
C PHE A 680 46.76 5.34 -29.22
N SER A 681 46.07 4.46 -28.48
CA SER A 681 46.51 3.99 -27.16
C SER A 681 47.16 2.62 -27.28
N THR A 682 48.45 2.53 -26.98
CA THR A 682 49.21 1.28 -26.82
C THR A 682 49.19 0.83 -25.35
N PHE A 683 48.84 -0.42 -25.08
CA PHE A 683 48.96 -1.07 -23.77
C PHE A 683 50.33 -1.76 -23.63
N SER A 684 51.07 -1.50 -22.55
CA SER A 684 52.21 -2.32 -22.12
C SER A 684 52.19 -2.44 -20.59
N GLY A 685 52.26 -3.66 -20.05
CA GLY A 685 52.43 -3.91 -18.61
C GLY A 685 53.53 -4.94 -18.37
N ASP A 686 54.38 -4.69 -17.38
CA ASP A 686 55.45 -5.60 -16.95
C ASP A 686 54.87 -6.82 -16.21
N ALA A 687 55.35 -8.02 -16.57
CA ALA A 687 54.89 -9.27 -15.99
C ALA A 687 55.74 -9.66 -14.77
N ALA A 688 55.14 -9.66 -13.58
CA ALA A 688 55.57 -10.52 -12.48
C ALA A 688 54.84 -11.87 -12.58
N THR A 689 55.56 -12.94 -12.29
CA THR A 689 55.19 -14.35 -12.43
C THR A 689 53.83 -14.67 -11.80
N TYR A 690 52.82 -14.93 -12.63
CA TYR A 690 51.50 -15.41 -12.19
C TYR A 690 51.35 -16.89 -12.52
N THR A 691 51.04 -17.72 -11.52
CA THR A 691 50.67 -19.13 -11.71
C THR A 691 49.14 -19.19 -11.72
N PRO A 692 48.46 -19.47 -12.84
CA PRO A 692 47.00 -19.41 -12.87
C PRO A 692 46.42 -20.67 -12.23
N SER A 693 45.75 -20.52 -11.08
CA SER A 693 44.74 -21.47 -10.64
C SER A 693 43.37 -20.83 -10.83
N MET A 694 42.58 -21.43 -11.74
CA MET A 694 41.14 -21.23 -12.01
C MET A 694 40.76 -20.37 -13.22
N ALA A 695 39.74 -20.86 -13.92
CA ALA A 695 39.29 -20.49 -15.26
C ALA A 695 38.47 -19.20 -15.28
N ASN A 696 38.89 -18.23 -16.10
CA ASN A 696 38.09 -17.06 -16.46
C ASN A 696 37.43 -17.35 -17.81
N ARG A 697 36.10 -17.18 -17.89
CA ARG A 697 35.35 -17.22 -19.16
C ARG A 697 34.97 -15.80 -19.55
N PHE A 698 35.26 -15.43 -20.79
CA PHE A 698 34.89 -14.14 -21.37
C PHE A 698 33.76 -14.32 -22.38
N TYR A 699 32.77 -13.42 -22.35
CA TYR A 699 31.65 -13.41 -23.28
C TYR A 699 31.51 -12.02 -23.91
N LEU A 700 31.48 -11.98 -25.24
CA LEU A 700 31.24 -10.76 -26.03
C LEU A 700 29.96 -10.95 -26.86
N LYS A 701 29.09 -9.94 -26.86
CA LYS A 701 27.88 -9.87 -27.69
C LYS A 701 27.99 -8.66 -28.61
N THR A 702 27.76 -8.84 -29.91
CA THR A 702 27.75 -7.72 -30.86
C THR A 702 26.32 -7.42 -31.30
N ASP A 703 25.96 -6.13 -31.33
CA ASP A 703 24.63 -5.69 -31.78
C ASP A 703 24.62 -5.23 -33.26
N VAL A 704 25.70 -5.49 -34.03
CA VAL A 704 25.82 -5.19 -35.48
C VAL A 704 26.72 -6.21 -36.24
N ASN A 705 26.43 -6.41 -37.53
CA ASN A 705 27.06 -7.36 -38.48
C ASN A 705 28.51 -7.01 -38.90
N PRO A 706 29.29 -7.99 -39.43
CA PRO A 706 30.21 -8.85 -38.69
C PRO A 706 31.54 -8.15 -38.34
N MET A 707 32.09 -8.45 -37.15
CA MET A 707 33.46 -8.06 -36.78
C MET A 707 34.47 -9.13 -37.21
N LEU A 708 35.63 -8.70 -37.71
CA LEU A 708 36.79 -9.58 -37.96
C LEU A 708 37.68 -9.59 -36.71
N LEU A 709 37.70 -10.70 -35.97
CA LEU A 709 38.58 -10.86 -34.81
C LEU A 709 39.87 -11.58 -35.22
N TYR A 710 41.03 -10.97 -34.94
CA TYR A 710 42.35 -11.60 -35.15
C TYR A 710 42.85 -12.23 -33.84
N TYR A 711 43.23 -13.51 -33.90
CA TYR A 711 43.90 -14.20 -32.81
C TYR A 711 45.10 -14.99 -33.36
N SER A 712 46.23 -14.93 -32.66
CA SER A 712 47.46 -15.66 -33.00
C SER A 712 47.98 -16.37 -31.77
N THR A 713 48.09 -17.70 -31.85
CA THR A 713 48.80 -18.55 -30.89
C THR A 713 50.08 -19.04 -31.53
N GLY A 714 51.12 -18.21 -31.50
CA GLY A 714 52.45 -18.60 -31.94
C GLY A 714 53.46 -18.36 -30.83
N THR A 715 54.07 -19.41 -30.30
CA THR A 715 55.20 -19.33 -29.35
C THR A 715 56.55 -19.19 -30.07
N GLY A 716 56.59 -18.49 -31.21
CA GLY A 716 57.79 -18.33 -32.03
C GLY A 716 58.10 -16.85 -32.28
N GLU A 717 59.32 -16.44 -31.94
CA GLU A 717 59.85 -15.11 -32.23
C GLU A 717 59.79 -14.80 -33.73
N GLY A 718 58.97 -13.82 -34.10
CA GLY A 718 58.88 -13.32 -35.47
C GLY A 718 57.88 -12.18 -35.55
N ALA A 719 58.35 -10.98 -35.85
CA ALA A 719 57.50 -9.83 -36.13
C ALA A 719 56.49 -10.19 -37.23
N LEU A 720 55.23 -9.83 -37.03
CA LEU A 720 54.16 -10.01 -38.00
C LEU A 720 54.47 -9.18 -39.26
N THR A 721 55.16 -9.77 -40.23
CA THR A 721 55.33 -9.23 -41.58
C THR A 721 54.25 -9.85 -42.43
N LEU A 722 53.30 -9.04 -42.91
CA LEU A 722 52.33 -9.48 -43.92
C LEU A 722 53.10 -10.05 -45.13
N ILE A 723 52.70 -11.27 -45.50
CA ILE A 723 53.42 -12.18 -46.39
C ILE A 723 53.85 -11.49 -47.70
N GLY A 724 55.17 -11.30 -47.80
CA GLY A 724 55.94 -11.33 -49.03
C GLY A 724 56.99 -12.43 -48.93
N GLY A 725 56.56 -13.70 -48.97
CA GLY A 725 57.41 -14.88 -49.19
C GLY A 725 58.37 -15.28 -48.05
N GLY A 726 58.10 -16.43 -47.41
CA GLY A 726 59.15 -17.24 -46.76
C GLY A 726 58.83 -17.76 -45.35
N GLY A 727 58.36 -19.01 -45.26
CA GLY A 727 58.72 -19.97 -44.21
C GLY A 727 58.40 -19.68 -42.74
N GLY A 728 57.12 -19.80 -42.35
CA GLY A 728 56.71 -20.00 -40.95
C GLY A 728 55.21 -20.25 -40.85
N SER A 729 54.78 -21.43 -40.38
CA SER A 729 53.35 -21.77 -40.30
C SER A 729 52.71 -21.13 -39.06
N SER A 730 51.97 -20.05 -39.26
CA SER A 730 50.92 -19.61 -38.33
C SER A 730 49.57 -19.97 -38.95
N THR A 731 48.78 -20.80 -38.28
CA THR A 731 47.39 -21.09 -38.67
C THR A 731 46.52 -19.90 -38.27
N VAL A 732 46.02 -19.17 -39.27
CA VAL A 732 45.02 -18.11 -39.07
C VAL A 732 43.64 -18.74 -39.23
N ASN A 733 42.85 -18.79 -38.17
CA ASN A 733 41.45 -19.21 -38.21
C ASN A 733 40.54 -17.98 -38.24
N TRP A 734 39.60 -17.96 -39.18
CA TRP A 734 38.59 -16.92 -39.32
C TRP A 734 37.28 -17.39 -38.72
N VAL A 735 36.66 -16.58 -37.88
CA VAL A 735 35.32 -16.86 -37.33
C VAL A 735 34.42 -15.67 -37.63
N GLY A 736 33.38 -15.92 -38.43
CA GLY A 736 32.33 -14.93 -38.69
C GLY A 736 31.29 -14.97 -37.59
N MET A 737 30.93 -13.79 -37.05
CA MET A 737 29.83 -13.62 -36.10
C MET A 737 28.72 -12.80 -36.74
N ASN A 738 27.47 -13.24 -36.60
CA ASN A 738 26.27 -12.49 -36.97
C ASN A 738 25.75 -11.68 -35.77
N GLN A 739 24.84 -10.74 -36.06
CA GLN A 739 24.14 -9.98 -35.04
C GLN A 739 23.37 -10.91 -34.07
N GLY A 740 23.73 -10.86 -32.79
CA GLY A 740 23.11 -11.68 -31.73
C GLY A 740 23.90 -12.92 -31.32
N ASP A 741 24.98 -13.26 -32.04
CA ASP A 741 25.84 -14.40 -31.70
C ASP A 741 26.69 -14.13 -30.45
N TRP A 742 26.98 -15.18 -29.69
CA TRP A 742 27.86 -15.15 -28.52
C TRP A 742 29.18 -15.83 -28.83
N LEU A 743 30.30 -15.17 -28.53
CA LEU A 743 31.63 -15.81 -28.60
C LEU A 743 32.12 -16.17 -27.19
N GLY A 744 32.39 -17.45 -26.97
CA GLY A 744 33.06 -17.95 -25.77
C GLY A 744 34.53 -18.28 -26.06
N ILE A 745 35.44 -17.73 -25.25
CA ILE A 745 36.86 -18.12 -25.25
C ILE A 745 37.19 -18.79 -23.91
N ASP A 746 37.65 -20.04 -23.97
CA ASP A 746 38.21 -20.75 -22.82
C ASP A 746 39.74 -20.77 -22.92
N THR A 747 40.40 -20.05 -22.03
CA THR A 747 41.87 -19.89 -22.03
C THR A 747 42.63 -21.15 -21.64
N ASN A 748 41.94 -22.21 -21.18
CA ASN A 748 42.58 -23.45 -20.78
C ASN A 748 42.49 -24.58 -21.82
N SER A 749 41.68 -24.43 -22.87
CA SER A 749 41.39 -25.53 -23.81
C SER A 749 41.58 -25.19 -25.29
N ASP A 750 42.16 -24.04 -25.64
CA ASP A 750 42.31 -23.55 -27.02
C ASP A 750 41.02 -23.69 -27.84
N TRP A 751 39.86 -23.55 -27.18
CA TRP A 751 38.55 -23.71 -27.80
C TRP A 751 37.94 -22.36 -28.06
N LEU A 752 37.50 -22.16 -29.31
CA LEU A 752 36.76 -21.00 -29.77
C LEU A 752 35.40 -21.50 -30.29
N GLY A 753 34.31 -21.11 -29.63
CA GLY A 753 32.95 -21.48 -30.02
C GLY A 753 32.07 -20.24 -30.17
N VAL A 754 31.30 -20.20 -31.27
CA VAL A 754 30.21 -19.24 -31.48
C VAL A 754 28.90 -19.96 -31.19
N GLU A 755 28.08 -19.38 -30.33
CA GLU A 755 26.73 -19.88 -29.99
C GLU A 755 25.64 -18.93 -30.48
#